data_AF-A0A1C1C6H9-F1
#
_entry.id   AF-A0A1C1C6H9-F1
#
_cell.length_a   1.000
_cell.length_b   1.000
_cell.length_c   1.000
_cell.angle_alpha   90.00
_cell.angle_beta   90.00
_cell.angle_gamma   90.00
#
_symmetry.space_group_name_H-M   'P 1'
#
loop_
_entity.id
_entity.type
_entity.pdbx_description
1 polymer ?
#
loop_
_entity_poly.entity_id
_entity_poly.type
_entity_poly.pdbx_seq_one_letter_code
_entity_poly.pdbx_strand_id
1 'polypeptide(L)'
;MSLIGTRLTDKPQYRHDIELWEMLLIAQALQNGHEGIKAIWRGMKFRGEAFRLEGDDPRVDALWKTFLSAGAEDYQFLWSMCKEAKLLRYKRPHLFAEIVGAALEGSNPLQAPQFAAFLREKHFRGREDLLATFSAACESRNPDALRAFCQVYDMVRRNSIYAAITSTLWEQERPDDAFMMHSFLISRRDLPPRFELLEPFINYLALHNESLDEFLSPLTTAGVSFEAQARRLWSMGRSRVTGLPAESLNIVASKTMGTAPNKLSDQFVARAFATRAFSFDFAVHSLRMIGLIEVGPLAVRQMSATSPDLTTLQARFQKLRELEIDTGASVFVRVLRNVCDAGYWEMVEALVDNDLHHEVFEDVDVQKRLLTEYYRKQDWRQLNRTLAILNDGRFDDASKRRAANLLLIAMVEAGDWSSVINCATSLQERGWQLSSAFPRALAPFFRTTAQHLPSPLQGLSVDHTSLIIGLMQKALACRTNVKFKYWRQAMRALGRQGRLEELEALVYWVAEWFRHDGLHREVLDVPLSRDWVDWKDLFDSKFQKSLMSWCFRPRKGMRIVSAERCLRWTRVLKRLRDGYGIEVKEYVIRWEFIKRLRRLFAIGMQVKRHNASMRARNRVSITRYWTLYDKMWDMKPAGQVNYDDRVKVCLHHRKLSPLKRRRRHDHWMSRRVAQKLIRPIPDEHGRNSVQGDIVGYRDIFNASWEDYQK
;
A
#
# COMPACT_ATOMS: atom_id res chain seq x y z
N MET A 1 45.05 28.86 16.37
CA MET A 1 44.31 27.72 15.77
C MET A 1 44.94 27.46 14.42
N SER A 2 45.73 26.40 14.31
CA SER A 2 46.35 25.99 13.05
C SER A 2 45.26 25.84 11.98
N LEU A 3 45.38 26.61 10.91
CA LEU A 3 44.58 26.47 9.69
C LEU A 3 44.93 25.10 9.07
N ILE A 4 44.38 24.02 9.60
CA ILE A 4 44.40 22.72 8.93
C ILE A 4 43.56 22.90 7.66
N GLY A 5 44.28 23.20 6.57
CA GLY A 5 43.87 23.35 5.18
C GLY A 5 42.40 23.68 4.92
N THR A 6 42.08 24.97 4.73
CA THR A 6 40.84 25.35 4.05
C THR A 6 40.83 24.72 2.64
N ARG A 7 39.88 23.84 2.35
CA ARG A 7 39.74 23.22 1.03
C ARG A 7 38.95 24.13 0.09
N LEU A 8 39.11 23.98 -1.22
CA LEU A 8 38.33 24.73 -2.22
C LEU A 8 36.81 24.62 -1.95
N THR A 9 36.33 23.42 -1.64
CA THR A 9 34.92 23.12 -1.30
C THR A 9 34.40 23.80 -0.03
N ASP A 10 35.28 24.34 0.82
CA ASP A 10 34.86 25.08 2.01
C ASP A 10 34.42 26.50 1.66
N LYS A 11 34.86 27.04 0.52
CA LYS A 11 34.40 28.33 -0.01
C LYS A 11 32.96 28.18 -0.54
N PRO A 12 32.03 29.12 -0.21
CA PRO A 12 30.63 29.02 -0.63
C PRO A 12 30.42 28.87 -2.15
N GLN A 13 31.28 29.49 -2.97
CA GLN A 13 31.18 29.47 -4.42
C GLN A 13 31.44 28.09 -5.05
N TYR A 14 32.34 27.28 -4.46
CA TYR A 14 32.70 25.96 -4.98
C TYR A 14 31.94 24.81 -4.29
N ARG A 15 31.13 25.13 -3.28
CA ARG A 15 30.38 24.14 -2.51
C ARG A 15 29.29 23.43 -3.32
N HIS A 16 28.77 24.11 -4.35
CA HIS A 16 27.77 23.59 -5.27
C HIS A 16 28.35 23.31 -6.66
N ASP A 17 29.67 23.34 -6.81
CA ASP A 17 30.34 23.05 -8.08
C ASP A 17 30.39 21.53 -8.30
N ILE A 18 29.56 21.04 -9.21
CA ILE A 18 29.42 19.62 -9.54
C ILE A 18 30.72 19.07 -10.13
N GLU A 19 31.40 19.85 -10.96
CA GLU A 19 32.63 19.44 -11.63
C GLU A 19 33.75 19.24 -10.62
N LEU A 20 33.85 20.15 -9.65
CA LEU A 20 34.80 19.99 -8.55
C LEU A 20 34.51 18.73 -7.72
N TRP A 21 33.24 18.47 -7.39
CA TRP A 21 32.87 17.28 -6.63
C TRP A 21 33.13 15.98 -7.39
N GLU A 22 32.89 15.96 -8.70
CA GLU A 22 33.20 14.84 -9.59
C GLU A 22 34.70 14.57 -9.66
N MET A 23 35.52 15.60 -9.90
CA MET A 23 36.98 15.47 -9.90
C MET A 23 37.51 14.94 -8.56
N LEU A 24 36.99 15.47 -7.44
CA LEU A 24 37.36 14.99 -6.10
C LEU A 24 36.91 13.56 -5.85
N LEU A 25 35.74 13.17 -6.37
CA LEU A 25 35.23 11.81 -6.27
C LEU A 25 36.11 10.83 -7.04
N ILE A 26 36.44 11.13 -8.29
CA ILE A 26 37.31 10.29 -9.12
C ILE A 26 38.69 10.14 -8.44
N ALA A 27 39.30 11.24 -8.00
CA ALA A 27 40.59 11.20 -7.33
C ALA A 27 40.57 10.37 -6.04
N GLN A 28 39.52 10.52 -5.21
CA GLN A 28 39.39 9.74 -3.97
C GLN A 28 39.02 8.27 -4.22
N ALA A 29 38.23 7.98 -5.26
CA ALA A 29 37.88 6.62 -5.64
C ALA A 29 39.13 5.86 -6.14
N LEU A 30 39.99 6.50 -6.93
CA LEU A 30 41.25 5.90 -7.41
C LEU A 30 42.24 5.65 -6.27
N GLN A 31 42.35 6.57 -5.30
CA GLN A 31 43.31 6.44 -4.21
C GLN A 31 42.84 5.53 -3.07
N ASN A 32 41.56 5.61 -2.70
CA ASN A 32 41.03 5.02 -1.47
C ASN A 32 39.84 4.07 -1.73
N GLY A 33 39.51 3.78 -2.99
CA GLY A 33 38.39 2.92 -3.35
C GLY A 33 37.06 3.42 -2.78
N HIS A 34 36.26 2.48 -2.27
CA HIS A 34 34.95 2.77 -1.67
C HIS A 34 35.04 3.68 -0.44
N GLU A 35 36.11 3.59 0.36
CA GLU A 35 36.27 4.48 1.53
C GLU A 35 36.48 5.95 1.13
N GLY A 36 37.17 6.19 0.01
CA GLY A 36 37.29 7.51 -0.61
C GLY A 36 35.94 8.07 -1.06
N ILE A 37 35.13 7.25 -1.74
CA ILE A 37 33.76 7.60 -2.16
C ILE A 37 32.90 7.99 -0.95
N LYS A 38 32.93 7.18 0.11
CA LYS A 38 32.21 7.47 1.36
C LYS A 38 32.69 8.75 2.04
N ALA A 39 33.99 9.07 1.95
CA ALA A 39 34.56 10.29 2.48
C ALA A 39 34.07 11.54 1.73
N ILE A 40 33.93 11.45 0.40
CA ILE A 40 33.37 12.52 -0.43
C ILE A 40 31.89 12.75 -0.11
N TRP A 41 31.09 11.68 0.01
CA TRP A 41 29.69 11.76 0.44
C TRP A 41 29.55 12.47 1.80
N ARG A 42 30.36 12.09 2.80
CA ARG A 42 30.41 12.76 4.10
C ARG A 42 30.82 14.24 3.94
N GLY A 43 31.82 14.52 3.11
CA GLY A 43 32.28 15.87 2.80
C GLY A 43 31.18 16.77 2.22
N MET A 44 30.40 16.27 1.26
CA MET A 44 29.26 16.98 0.67
C MET A 44 28.19 17.32 1.71
N LYS A 45 27.97 16.44 2.70
CA LYS A 45 26.98 16.65 3.77
C LYS A 45 27.41 17.66 4.82
N PHE A 46 28.65 17.57 5.32
CA PHE A 46 29.09 18.41 6.44
C PHE A 46 29.33 19.87 6.01
N ARG A 47 29.58 20.11 4.73
CA ARG A 47 29.88 21.44 4.20
C ARG A 47 28.62 22.22 3.80
N GLY A 48 27.59 22.35 4.65
CA GLY A 48 26.52 23.36 4.44
C GLY A 48 25.18 22.84 3.90
N GLU A 49 24.49 23.61 3.04
CA GLU A 49 23.19 23.19 2.50
C GLU A 49 23.37 21.91 1.69
N ALA A 50 22.67 20.84 2.08
CA ALA A 50 22.79 19.52 1.46
C ALA A 50 22.67 19.64 -0.05
N PHE A 51 23.77 19.33 -0.76
CA PHE A 51 23.76 19.21 -2.21
C PHE A 51 22.72 18.16 -2.58
N ARG A 52 21.68 18.58 -3.32
CA ARG A 52 20.65 17.65 -3.77
C ARG A 52 21.15 17.02 -5.06
N LEU A 53 21.43 15.72 -5.03
CA LEU A 53 21.77 14.93 -6.23
C LEU A 53 20.51 14.70 -7.09
N GLU A 54 19.89 15.80 -7.49
CA GLU A 54 18.67 15.90 -8.29
C GLU A 54 18.95 16.77 -9.51
N GLY A 55 18.38 16.42 -10.66
CA GLY A 55 18.51 17.17 -11.92
C GLY A 55 18.87 16.26 -13.09
N ASP A 56 18.77 16.81 -14.30
CA ASP A 56 19.06 16.11 -15.55
C ASP A 56 20.54 16.20 -15.95
N ASP A 57 21.39 16.75 -15.08
CA ASP A 57 22.84 16.83 -15.30
C ASP A 57 23.46 15.42 -15.25
N PRO A 58 24.10 14.93 -16.34
CA PRO A 58 24.75 13.63 -16.37
C PRO A 58 25.78 13.41 -15.25
N ARG A 59 26.45 14.47 -14.80
CA ARG A 59 27.46 14.40 -13.73
C ARG A 59 26.81 14.11 -12.37
N VAL A 60 25.62 14.64 -12.13
CA VAL A 60 24.85 14.34 -10.90
C VAL A 60 24.42 12.87 -10.88
N ASP A 61 24.05 12.32 -12.03
CA ASP A 61 23.73 10.90 -12.16
C ASP A 61 24.98 10.02 -11.97
N ALA A 62 26.12 10.41 -12.54
CA ALA A 62 27.40 9.73 -12.35
C ALA A 62 27.80 9.70 -10.86
N LEU A 63 27.78 10.86 -10.19
CA LEU A 63 28.03 10.95 -8.73
C LEU A 63 27.12 10.00 -7.95
N TRP A 64 25.81 10.02 -8.25
CA TRP A 64 24.84 9.16 -7.57
C TRP A 64 25.10 7.67 -7.78
N LYS A 65 25.33 7.24 -9.02
CA LYS A 65 25.68 5.85 -9.35
C LYS A 65 26.97 5.39 -8.66
N THR A 66 27.99 6.26 -8.58
CA THR A 66 29.21 5.95 -7.84
C THR A 66 28.99 5.85 -6.32
N PHE A 67 28.09 6.65 -5.74
CA PHE A 67 27.70 6.47 -4.34
C PHE A 67 26.92 5.18 -4.12
N LEU A 68 26.04 4.81 -5.06
CA LEU A 68 25.30 3.55 -5.00
C LEU A 68 26.24 2.35 -5.06
N SER A 69 27.25 2.35 -5.93
CA SER A 69 28.22 1.24 -6.01
C SER A 69 29.00 1.06 -4.70
N ALA A 70 29.42 2.15 -4.05
CA ALA A 70 30.03 2.08 -2.72
C ALA A 70 29.02 1.63 -1.63
N GLY A 71 27.73 1.90 -1.81
CA GLY A 71 26.66 1.45 -0.93
C GLY A 71 26.22 0.01 -1.14
N ALA A 72 26.36 -0.54 -2.35
CA ALA A 72 26.09 -1.94 -2.64
C ALA A 72 26.97 -2.86 -1.77
N GLU A 73 28.23 -2.45 -1.51
CA GLU A 73 29.14 -3.18 -0.63
C GLU A 73 29.03 -2.80 0.86
N ASP A 74 28.31 -1.73 1.22
CA ASP A 74 28.16 -1.29 2.60
C ASP A 74 26.71 -0.90 2.91
N TYR A 75 26.01 -1.84 3.54
CA TYR A 75 24.64 -1.68 4.00
C TYR A 75 24.42 -0.41 4.83
N GLN A 76 25.31 -0.09 5.77
CA GLN A 76 25.11 1.06 6.66
C GLN A 76 25.23 2.35 5.87
N PHE A 77 26.15 2.40 4.91
CA PHE A 77 26.29 3.52 4.01
C PHE A 77 25.05 3.70 3.12
N LEU A 78 24.59 2.63 2.45
CA LEU A 78 23.39 2.67 1.60
C LEU A 78 22.13 3.03 2.40
N TRP A 79 22.00 2.51 3.62
CA TRP A 79 20.90 2.84 4.52
C TRP A 79 20.93 4.31 4.95
N SER A 80 22.13 4.88 5.14
CA SER A 80 22.30 6.32 5.40
C SER A 80 21.84 7.17 4.21
N MET A 81 22.18 6.76 2.98
CA MET A 81 21.74 7.40 1.73
C MET A 81 20.21 7.32 1.59
N CYS A 82 19.63 6.14 1.83
CA CYS A 82 18.20 5.89 1.73
C CYS A 82 17.39 6.74 2.73
N LYS A 83 17.82 6.81 4.00
CA LYS A 83 17.20 7.68 5.01
C LYS A 83 17.22 9.14 4.61
N GLU A 84 18.33 9.60 4.05
CA GLU A 84 18.49 10.98 3.63
C GLU A 84 17.63 11.33 2.41
N ALA A 85 17.69 10.51 1.36
CA ALA A 85 16.89 10.71 0.15
C ALA A 85 15.39 10.80 0.50
N LYS A 86 14.92 9.96 1.43
CA LYS A 86 13.53 10.03 1.93
C LYS A 86 13.25 11.25 2.82
N LEU A 87 14.20 11.64 3.68
CA LEU A 87 14.06 12.80 4.57
C LEU A 87 13.99 14.11 3.79
N LEU A 88 14.90 14.27 2.82
CA LEU A 88 15.01 15.44 1.93
C LEU A 88 14.00 15.39 0.78
N ARG A 89 13.35 14.24 0.56
CA ARG A 89 12.36 13.99 -0.50
C ARG A 89 12.95 14.19 -1.89
N TYR A 90 14.02 13.46 -2.18
CA TYR A 90 14.66 13.50 -3.49
C TYR A 90 13.65 13.26 -4.60
N LYS A 91 13.66 14.14 -5.60
CA LYS A 91 12.82 14.04 -6.81
C LYS A 91 13.47 13.18 -7.90
N ARG A 92 14.12 12.07 -7.53
CA ARG A 92 14.63 11.11 -8.51
C ARG A 92 13.49 10.18 -8.96
N PRO A 93 13.24 10.01 -10.27
CA PRO A 93 12.15 9.16 -10.76
C PRO A 93 12.32 7.71 -10.32
N HIS A 94 13.52 7.14 -10.43
CA HIS A 94 13.82 5.73 -10.19
C HIS A 94 14.44 5.46 -8.82
N LEU A 95 14.24 6.34 -7.82
CA LEU A 95 14.90 6.20 -6.50
C LEU A 95 14.68 4.83 -5.84
N PHE A 96 13.48 4.25 -6.03
CA PHE A 96 13.18 2.92 -5.52
C PHE A 96 14.06 1.87 -6.20
N ALA A 97 14.04 1.83 -7.54
CA ALA A 97 14.83 0.88 -8.32
C ALA A 97 16.33 1.05 -8.12
N GLU A 98 16.83 2.28 -8.07
CA GLU A 98 18.24 2.62 -7.84
C GLU A 98 18.75 2.08 -6.49
N ILE A 99 18.04 2.33 -5.39
CA ILE A 99 18.49 1.92 -4.05
C ILE A 99 18.27 0.43 -3.82
N VAL A 100 17.11 -0.10 -4.23
CA VAL A 100 16.80 -1.52 -4.04
C VAL A 100 17.63 -2.38 -4.98
N GLY A 101 17.85 -1.93 -6.22
CA GLY A 101 18.75 -2.56 -7.18
C GLY A 101 20.18 -2.62 -6.67
N ALA A 102 20.73 -1.49 -6.19
CA ALA A 102 22.07 -1.49 -5.57
C ALA A 102 22.17 -2.44 -4.36
N ALA A 103 21.09 -2.57 -3.58
CA ALA A 103 21.07 -3.54 -2.48
C ALA A 103 21.03 -5.00 -2.96
N LEU A 104 20.42 -5.29 -4.11
CA LEU A 104 20.34 -6.63 -4.72
C LEU A 104 21.64 -7.02 -5.45
N GLU A 105 22.29 -6.08 -6.12
CA GLU A 105 23.60 -6.27 -6.78
C GLU A 105 24.73 -6.47 -5.77
N GLY A 106 24.59 -5.87 -4.58
CA GLY A 106 25.61 -5.88 -3.54
C GLY A 106 25.89 -7.24 -2.91
N SER A 107 26.86 -7.26 -2.00
CA SER A 107 27.31 -8.49 -1.33
C SER A 107 26.24 -9.16 -0.43
N ASN A 108 25.22 -8.42 0.01
CA ASN A 108 24.14 -8.95 0.86
C ASN A 108 22.72 -8.61 0.35
N PRO A 109 22.25 -9.29 -0.71
CA PRO A 109 20.93 -9.04 -1.31
C PRO A 109 19.75 -9.27 -0.36
N LEU A 110 19.90 -10.11 0.65
CA LEU A 110 18.84 -10.43 1.62
C LEU A 110 18.37 -9.21 2.45
N GLN A 111 19.11 -8.10 2.41
CA GLN A 111 18.73 -6.85 3.05
C GLN A 111 17.87 -5.93 2.16
N ALA A 112 17.83 -6.16 0.84
CA ALA A 112 17.02 -5.39 -0.11
C ALA A 112 15.54 -5.22 0.29
N PRO A 113 14.85 -6.23 0.86
CA PRO A 113 13.47 -6.09 1.30
C PRO A 113 13.28 -5.01 2.39
N GLN A 114 14.30 -4.73 3.21
CA GLN A 114 14.24 -3.66 4.21
C GLN A 114 14.20 -2.28 3.55
N PHE A 115 14.99 -2.07 2.49
CA PHE A 115 14.96 -0.86 1.68
C PHE A 115 13.63 -0.71 0.96
N ALA A 116 13.14 -1.78 0.33
CA ALA A 116 11.84 -1.79 -0.36
C ALA A 116 10.69 -1.44 0.59
N ALA A 117 10.63 -2.07 1.78
CA ALA A 117 9.63 -1.77 2.80
C ALA A 117 9.68 -0.30 3.26
N PHE A 118 10.87 0.29 3.29
CA PHE A 118 11.06 1.68 3.66
C PHE A 118 10.66 2.67 2.55
N LEU A 119 10.86 2.34 1.27
CA LEU A 119 10.61 3.24 0.13
C LEU A 119 9.22 3.07 -0.52
N ARG A 120 8.58 1.89 -0.41
CA ARG A 120 7.36 1.52 -1.15
C ARG A 120 6.18 2.49 -1.07
N GLU A 121 5.97 3.18 0.06
CA GLU A 121 4.76 4.02 0.24
C GLU A 121 4.77 5.28 -0.64
N LYS A 122 5.94 5.75 -1.10
CA LYS A 122 6.08 7.06 -1.79
C LYS A 122 6.95 7.05 -3.03
N HIS A 123 7.87 6.10 -3.16
CA HIS A 123 8.86 6.11 -4.23
C HIS A 123 8.69 4.96 -5.22
N PHE A 124 7.90 3.93 -4.89
CA PHE A 124 7.57 2.87 -5.83
C PHE A 124 6.54 3.37 -6.85
N ARG A 125 6.85 3.25 -8.15
CA ARG A 125 6.06 3.76 -9.27
C ARG A 125 5.33 2.69 -10.07
N GLY A 126 5.64 1.41 -9.87
CA GLY A 126 4.91 0.30 -10.50
C GLY A 126 5.83 -0.67 -11.23
N ARG A 127 5.36 -1.16 -12.38
CA ARG A 127 6.00 -2.21 -13.17
C ARG A 127 7.45 -1.92 -13.55
N GLU A 128 7.76 -0.70 -14.00
CA GLU A 128 9.12 -0.33 -14.43
C GLU A 128 10.15 -0.44 -13.30
N ASP A 129 9.78 0.01 -12.09
CA ASP A 129 10.67 -0.11 -10.93
C ASP A 129 10.94 -1.58 -10.59
N LEU A 130 9.94 -2.46 -10.72
CA LEU A 130 10.11 -3.90 -10.50
C LEU A 130 11.05 -4.52 -11.52
N LEU A 131 10.87 -4.21 -12.80
CA LEU A 131 11.74 -4.72 -13.87
C LEU A 131 13.18 -4.25 -13.70
N ALA A 132 13.39 -2.97 -13.36
CA ALA A 132 14.72 -2.47 -13.07
C ALA A 132 15.37 -3.15 -11.85
N THR A 133 14.62 -3.40 -10.77
CA THR A 133 15.15 -4.18 -9.63
C THR A 133 15.41 -5.64 -9.96
N PHE A 134 14.66 -6.22 -10.89
CA PHE A 134 14.88 -7.58 -11.38
C PHE A 134 16.18 -7.66 -12.19
N SER A 135 16.40 -6.73 -13.13
CA SER A 135 17.64 -6.64 -13.90
C SER A 135 18.87 -6.54 -12.98
N ALA A 136 18.79 -5.67 -11.96
CA ALA A 136 19.82 -5.56 -10.92
C ALA A 136 20.08 -6.90 -10.19
N ALA A 137 19.02 -7.65 -9.85
CA ALA A 137 19.17 -8.97 -9.23
C ALA A 137 19.79 -10.00 -10.19
N CYS A 138 19.53 -9.91 -11.49
CA CYS A 138 20.16 -10.77 -12.50
C CYS A 138 21.66 -10.49 -12.66
N GLU A 139 22.07 -9.23 -12.53
CA GLU A 139 23.48 -8.79 -12.61
C GLU A 139 24.29 -9.11 -11.35
N SER A 140 23.61 -9.43 -10.24
CA SER A 140 24.26 -9.79 -8.99
C SER A 140 25.06 -11.09 -9.11
N ARG A 141 26.25 -11.10 -8.49
CA ARG A 141 27.07 -12.33 -8.36
C ARG A 141 26.56 -13.26 -7.27
N ASN A 142 25.61 -12.82 -6.45
CA ASN A 142 25.10 -13.59 -5.32
C ASN A 142 23.90 -14.44 -5.75
N PRO A 143 23.92 -15.77 -5.55
CA PRO A 143 22.82 -16.67 -5.93
C PRO A 143 21.50 -16.36 -5.19
N ASP A 144 21.55 -15.68 -4.05
CA ASP A 144 20.37 -15.31 -3.27
C ASP A 144 19.66 -14.05 -3.79
N ALA A 145 20.22 -13.35 -4.78
CA ALA A 145 19.69 -12.08 -5.27
C ALA A 145 18.27 -12.20 -5.84
N LEU A 146 18.01 -13.21 -6.67
CA LEU A 146 16.66 -13.46 -7.20
C LEU A 146 15.68 -13.87 -6.08
N ARG A 147 16.14 -14.63 -5.08
CA ARG A 147 15.31 -14.98 -3.92
C ARG A 147 14.96 -13.76 -3.07
N ALA A 148 15.90 -12.82 -2.93
CA ALA A 148 15.65 -11.54 -2.29
C ALA A 148 14.70 -10.65 -3.11
N PHE A 149 14.82 -10.66 -4.44
CA PHE A 149 13.87 -10.01 -5.35
C PHE A 149 12.44 -10.53 -5.15
N CYS A 150 12.26 -11.85 -5.02
CA CYS A 150 10.95 -12.45 -4.71
C CYS A 150 10.33 -11.86 -3.43
N GLN A 151 11.14 -11.64 -2.39
CA GLN A 151 10.66 -10.98 -1.16
C GLN A 151 10.29 -9.51 -1.39
N VAL A 152 11.04 -8.79 -2.25
CA VAL A 152 10.69 -7.42 -2.66
C VAL A 152 9.36 -7.39 -3.42
N TYR A 153 9.14 -8.32 -4.35
CA TYR A 153 7.91 -8.45 -5.12
C TYR A 153 6.68 -8.62 -4.21
N ASP A 154 6.77 -9.50 -3.20
CA ASP A 154 5.69 -9.74 -2.23
C ASP A 154 5.38 -8.50 -1.36
N MET A 155 6.28 -7.53 -1.26
CA MET A 155 6.11 -6.32 -0.44
C MET A 155 5.46 -5.13 -1.16
N VAL A 156 5.50 -5.11 -2.49
CA VAL A 156 4.99 -4.01 -3.32
C VAL A 156 3.60 -4.34 -3.89
N ARG A 157 3.02 -3.43 -4.67
CA ARG A 157 1.75 -3.71 -5.34
C ARG A 157 1.98 -4.73 -6.45
N ARG A 158 1.03 -5.64 -6.64
CA ARG A 158 1.06 -6.62 -7.72
C ARG A 158 1.07 -5.90 -9.07
N ASN A 159 2.01 -6.27 -9.93
CA ASN A 159 2.11 -5.85 -11.32
C ASN A 159 2.43 -7.11 -12.12
N SER A 160 1.88 -7.22 -13.34
CA SER A 160 2.23 -8.32 -14.24
C SER A 160 3.63 -8.11 -14.82
N ILE A 161 4.56 -8.99 -14.42
CA ILE A 161 5.96 -8.96 -14.85
C ILE A 161 6.41 -10.30 -15.45
N TYR A 162 5.59 -11.35 -15.33
CA TYR A 162 5.85 -12.69 -15.85
C TYR A 162 6.49 -12.67 -17.25
N ALA A 163 5.82 -12.06 -18.22
CA ALA A 163 6.28 -12.07 -19.61
C ALA A 163 7.67 -11.45 -19.81
N ALA A 164 8.00 -10.39 -19.06
CA ALA A 164 9.30 -9.75 -19.18
C ALA A 164 10.38 -10.59 -18.49
N ILE A 165 10.10 -11.09 -17.28
CA ILE A 165 11.05 -11.86 -16.48
C ILE A 165 11.43 -13.18 -17.17
N THR A 166 10.44 -13.95 -17.62
CA THR A 166 10.72 -15.26 -18.20
C THR A 166 11.46 -15.12 -19.53
N SER A 167 11.08 -14.18 -20.40
CA SER A 167 11.80 -13.91 -21.64
C SER A 167 13.26 -13.53 -21.38
N THR A 168 13.53 -12.60 -20.46
CA THR A 168 14.90 -12.19 -20.14
C THR A 168 15.76 -13.33 -19.58
N LEU A 169 15.20 -14.23 -18.76
CA LEU A 169 15.97 -15.36 -18.21
C LEU A 169 16.32 -16.40 -19.28
N TRP A 170 15.41 -16.64 -20.23
CA TRP A 170 15.68 -17.52 -21.36
C TRP A 170 16.71 -16.91 -22.32
N GLU A 171 16.64 -15.61 -22.58
CA GLU A 171 17.66 -14.87 -23.36
C GLU A 171 19.05 -14.92 -22.72
N GLN A 172 19.12 -15.02 -21.39
CA GLN A 172 20.36 -15.16 -20.64
C GLN A 172 20.82 -16.62 -20.44
N GLU A 173 20.12 -17.59 -21.03
CA GLU A 173 20.41 -19.02 -20.89
C GLU A 173 20.39 -19.51 -19.42
N ARG A 174 19.47 -18.99 -18.61
CA ARG A 174 19.31 -19.33 -17.18
C ARG A 174 18.01 -20.12 -16.93
N PRO A 175 17.93 -21.41 -17.34
CA PRO A 175 16.69 -22.19 -17.23
C PRO A 175 16.25 -22.41 -15.78
N ASP A 176 17.17 -22.75 -14.86
CA ASP A 176 16.83 -23.02 -13.45
C ASP A 176 16.16 -21.82 -12.78
N ASP A 177 16.70 -20.63 -13.02
CA ASP A 177 16.14 -19.37 -12.53
C ASP A 177 14.78 -19.08 -13.18
N ALA A 178 14.63 -19.39 -14.47
CA ALA A 178 13.36 -19.25 -15.18
C ALA A 178 12.27 -20.15 -14.55
N PHE A 179 12.58 -21.42 -14.24
CA PHE A 179 11.65 -22.34 -13.57
C PHE A 179 11.31 -21.91 -12.14
N MET A 180 12.30 -21.42 -11.40
CA MET A 180 12.10 -20.86 -10.06
C MET A 180 11.15 -19.65 -10.11
N MET A 181 11.41 -18.70 -11.02
CA MET A 181 10.57 -17.52 -11.19
C MET A 181 9.18 -17.86 -11.73
N HIS A 182 9.07 -18.83 -12.65
CA HIS A 182 7.80 -19.34 -13.15
C HIS A 182 6.91 -19.83 -12.01
N SER A 183 7.44 -20.73 -11.17
CA SER A 183 6.73 -21.32 -10.04
C SER A 183 6.35 -20.24 -9.00
N PHE A 184 7.27 -19.33 -8.72
CA PHE A 184 7.04 -18.20 -7.83
C PHE A 184 5.89 -17.31 -8.32
N LEU A 185 5.94 -16.84 -9.56
CA LEU A 185 4.94 -15.89 -10.09
C LEU A 185 3.55 -16.51 -10.21
N ILE A 186 3.43 -17.77 -10.65
CA ILE A 186 2.15 -18.47 -10.72
C ILE A 186 1.50 -18.61 -9.34
N SER A 187 2.28 -18.92 -8.31
CA SER A 187 1.76 -18.99 -6.94
C SER A 187 1.23 -17.63 -6.44
N ARG A 188 1.72 -16.51 -7.00
CA ARG A 188 1.23 -15.14 -6.76
C ARG A 188 0.13 -14.71 -7.74
N ARG A 189 -0.28 -15.61 -8.65
CA ARG A 189 -1.26 -15.38 -9.73
C ARG A 189 -0.81 -14.34 -10.76
N ASP A 190 0.49 -14.17 -10.94
CA ASP A 190 1.05 -13.51 -12.13
C ASP A 190 1.31 -14.62 -13.18
N LEU A 191 0.42 -14.68 -14.17
CA LEU A 191 0.26 -15.83 -15.06
C LEU A 191 0.82 -15.51 -16.46
N PRO A 192 1.23 -16.52 -17.24
CA PRO A 192 1.58 -16.33 -18.64
C PRO A 192 0.38 -15.76 -19.42
N PRO A 193 0.48 -14.58 -20.03
CA PRO A 193 -0.64 -14.01 -20.80
C PRO A 193 -0.94 -14.79 -22.08
N ARG A 194 0.04 -15.51 -22.62
CA ARG A 194 -0.03 -16.21 -23.92
C ARG A 194 0.83 -17.48 -23.90
N PHE A 195 0.44 -18.47 -24.71
CA PHE A 195 1.09 -19.79 -24.73
C PHE A 195 2.56 -19.72 -25.16
N GLU A 196 2.92 -18.79 -26.07
CA GLU A 196 4.26 -18.73 -26.66
C GLU A 196 5.37 -18.51 -25.62
N LEU A 197 5.02 -17.93 -24.46
CA LEU A 197 5.95 -17.73 -23.34
C LEU A 197 6.30 -19.03 -22.59
N LEU A 198 5.51 -20.09 -22.79
CA LEU A 198 5.74 -21.42 -22.22
C LEU A 198 6.56 -22.32 -23.14
N GLU A 199 6.70 -21.98 -24.43
CA GLU A 199 7.42 -22.81 -25.39
C GLU A 199 8.87 -23.14 -24.96
N PRO A 200 9.68 -22.19 -24.47
CA PRO A 200 11.04 -22.50 -24.04
C PRO A 200 11.08 -23.52 -22.89
N PHE A 201 10.15 -23.40 -21.93
CA PHE A 201 10.02 -24.35 -20.82
C PHE A 201 9.64 -25.74 -21.33
N ILE A 202 8.62 -25.83 -22.18
CA ILE A 202 8.11 -27.11 -22.68
C ILE A 202 9.17 -27.82 -23.52
N ASN A 203 9.89 -27.08 -24.36
CA ASN A 203 11.00 -27.63 -25.15
C ASN A 203 12.14 -28.13 -24.25
N TYR A 204 12.47 -27.40 -23.18
CA TYR A 204 13.46 -27.82 -22.19
C TYR A 204 13.04 -29.12 -21.48
N LEU A 205 11.79 -29.21 -21.03
CA LEU A 205 11.23 -30.42 -20.39
C LEU A 205 11.25 -31.62 -21.33
N ALA A 206 10.91 -31.41 -22.61
CA ALA A 206 10.93 -32.47 -23.62
C ALA A 206 12.35 -32.99 -23.89
N LEU A 207 13.35 -32.09 -23.91
CA LEU A 207 14.75 -32.44 -24.09
C LEU A 207 15.30 -33.28 -22.92
N HIS A 208 14.96 -32.91 -21.69
CA HIS A 208 15.44 -33.56 -20.46
C HIS A 208 14.55 -34.71 -19.97
N ASN A 209 13.44 -35.00 -20.66
CA ASN A 209 12.44 -36.01 -20.29
C ASN A 209 11.86 -35.77 -18.87
N GLU A 210 11.60 -34.51 -18.54
CA GLU A 210 10.96 -34.09 -17.30
C GLU A 210 9.43 -34.12 -17.41
N SER A 211 8.76 -34.18 -16.26
CA SER A 211 7.30 -34.32 -16.17
C SER A 211 6.56 -33.05 -16.60
N LEU A 212 5.85 -33.13 -17.73
CA LEU A 212 4.99 -32.05 -18.21
C LEU A 212 3.80 -31.80 -17.27
N ASP A 213 3.21 -32.85 -16.70
CA ASP A 213 2.02 -32.73 -15.86
C ASP A 213 2.34 -32.01 -14.53
N GLU A 214 3.53 -32.22 -13.96
CA GLU A 214 3.99 -31.48 -12.78
C GLU A 214 4.16 -29.99 -13.07
N PHE A 215 4.67 -29.65 -14.26
CA PHE A 215 4.82 -28.27 -14.73
C PHE A 215 3.47 -27.58 -14.97
N LEU A 216 2.50 -28.30 -15.56
CA LEU A 216 1.19 -27.73 -15.90
C LEU A 216 0.22 -27.67 -14.71
N SER A 217 0.34 -28.55 -13.73
CA SER A 217 -0.58 -28.64 -12.59
C SER A 217 -0.84 -27.29 -11.87
N PRO A 218 0.19 -26.46 -11.55
CA PRO A 218 -0.03 -25.13 -10.98
C PRO A 218 -0.80 -24.18 -11.89
N LEU A 219 -0.60 -24.27 -13.21
CA LEU A 219 -1.32 -23.45 -14.22
C LEU A 219 -2.79 -23.87 -14.32
N THR A 220 -3.07 -25.17 -14.39
CA THR A 220 -4.44 -25.71 -14.42
C THR A 220 -5.19 -25.35 -13.13
N THR A 221 -4.54 -25.48 -11.98
CA THR A 221 -5.08 -25.03 -10.67
C THR A 221 -5.28 -23.51 -10.64
N ALA A 222 -4.47 -22.75 -11.39
CA ALA A 222 -4.67 -21.32 -11.57
C ALA A 222 -5.83 -20.96 -12.50
N GLY A 223 -6.36 -21.96 -13.21
CA GLY A 223 -7.41 -21.86 -14.20
C GLY A 223 -6.92 -21.52 -15.61
N VAL A 224 -5.63 -21.59 -15.88
CA VAL A 224 -5.07 -21.34 -17.21
C VAL A 224 -5.29 -22.57 -18.09
N SER A 225 -5.79 -22.36 -19.31
CA SER A 225 -5.95 -23.43 -20.31
C SER A 225 -4.91 -23.26 -21.39
N PHE A 226 -3.82 -24.01 -21.28
CA PHE A 226 -2.74 -24.14 -22.27
C PHE A 226 -2.29 -25.60 -22.45
N GLU A 227 -3.10 -26.53 -21.94
CA GLU A 227 -2.74 -27.92 -21.73
C GLU A 227 -2.65 -28.67 -23.06
N ALA A 228 -3.62 -28.42 -23.96
CA ALA A 228 -3.64 -29.04 -25.29
C ALA A 228 -2.43 -28.62 -26.13
N GLN A 229 -2.16 -27.31 -26.19
CA GLN A 229 -0.99 -26.79 -26.90
C GLN A 229 0.32 -27.29 -26.28
N ALA A 230 0.41 -27.34 -24.95
CA ALA A 230 1.60 -27.82 -24.26
C ALA A 230 1.91 -29.29 -24.55
N ARG A 231 0.90 -30.18 -24.51
CA ARG A 231 1.08 -31.61 -24.82
C ARG A 231 1.50 -31.84 -26.26
N ARG A 232 0.91 -31.12 -27.21
CA ARG A 232 1.30 -31.20 -28.62
C ARG A 232 2.75 -30.79 -28.82
N LEU A 233 3.16 -29.66 -28.24
CA LEU A 233 4.53 -29.18 -28.34
C LEU A 233 5.53 -30.14 -27.69
N TRP A 234 5.22 -30.64 -26.49
CA TRP A 234 6.06 -31.61 -25.79
C TRP A 234 6.20 -32.92 -26.57
N SER A 235 5.11 -33.46 -27.12
CA SER A 235 5.12 -34.65 -27.99
C SER A 235 6.03 -34.45 -29.20
N MET A 236 5.90 -33.31 -29.90
CA MET A 236 6.78 -32.98 -31.03
C MET A 236 8.26 -32.88 -30.60
N GLY A 237 8.53 -32.26 -29.45
CA GLY A 237 9.88 -32.16 -28.90
C GLY A 237 10.47 -33.53 -28.57
N ARG A 238 9.69 -34.41 -27.92
CA ARG A 238 10.09 -35.78 -27.58
C ARG A 238 10.35 -36.62 -28.81
N SER A 239 9.49 -36.56 -29.82
CA SER A 239 9.68 -37.28 -31.09
C SER A 239 10.94 -36.87 -31.83
N ARG A 240 11.33 -35.58 -31.77
CA ARG A 240 12.60 -35.12 -32.35
C ARG A 240 13.82 -35.70 -31.63
N VAL A 241 13.73 -35.90 -30.32
CA VAL A 241 14.82 -36.45 -29.49
C VAL A 241 14.91 -37.97 -29.60
N THR A 242 13.78 -38.67 -29.57
CA THR A 242 13.74 -40.15 -29.60
C THR A 242 13.76 -40.75 -31.00
N GLY A 243 13.47 -39.95 -32.04
CA GLY A 243 13.29 -40.44 -33.41
C GLY A 243 11.98 -41.22 -33.63
N LEU A 244 11.14 -41.35 -32.60
CA LEU A 244 9.82 -41.99 -32.72
C LEU A 244 8.84 -41.03 -33.41
N PRO A 245 8.04 -41.47 -34.39
CA PRO A 245 7.01 -40.63 -34.96
C PRO A 245 6.05 -40.17 -33.87
N ALA A 246 5.71 -38.87 -33.86
CA ALA A 246 4.69 -38.35 -32.97
C ALA A 246 3.37 -39.04 -33.30
N GLU A 247 3.02 -40.07 -32.54
CA GLU A 247 1.74 -40.73 -32.66
C GLU A 247 0.66 -39.68 -32.38
N SER A 248 -0.17 -39.43 -33.39
CA SER A 248 -1.27 -38.46 -33.42
C SER A 248 -0.89 -36.97 -33.40
N LEU A 249 -0.63 -36.37 -34.56
CA LEU A 249 -0.93 -34.94 -34.76
C LEU A 249 -1.70 -34.77 -36.06
N ASN A 250 -2.94 -34.30 -35.93
CA ASN A 250 -3.81 -33.90 -37.04
C ASN A 250 -3.13 -32.81 -37.87
N ILE A 251 -2.38 -33.28 -38.85
CA ILE A 251 -1.65 -32.56 -39.88
C ILE A 251 -2.58 -31.90 -40.92
N VAL A 252 -3.90 -32.07 -40.82
CA VAL A 252 -4.83 -31.67 -41.89
C VAL A 252 -4.76 -30.16 -42.19
N ALA A 253 -4.37 -29.30 -41.25
CA ALA A 253 -4.12 -27.87 -41.54
C ALA A 253 -2.69 -27.55 -42.02
N SER A 254 -1.66 -28.27 -41.56
CA SER A 254 -0.26 -27.93 -41.90
C SER A 254 0.21 -28.50 -43.24
N LYS A 255 -0.29 -29.67 -43.66
CA LYS A 255 0.08 -30.25 -44.98
C LYS A 255 -0.70 -29.68 -46.15
N THR A 256 -1.91 -29.14 -45.95
CA THR A 256 -2.72 -28.59 -47.05
C THR A 256 -2.36 -27.15 -47.41
N MET A 257 -1.79 -26.36 -46.49
CA MET A 257 -1.50 -24.93 -46.74
C MET A 257 -0.02 -24.52 -46.66
N GLY A 258 0.93 -25.44 -46.42
CA GLY A 258 2.37 -25.17 -46.58
C GLY A 258 2.99 -24.13 -45.64
N THR A 259 2.20 -23.47 -44.81
CA THR A 259 2.63 -22.53 -43.76
C THR A 259 2.12 -23.04 -42.42
N ALA A 260 2.93 -22.90 -41.35
CA ALA A 260 2.46 -23.14 -39.99
C ALA A 260 1.13 -22.39 -39.80
N PRO A 261 0.04 -23.06 -39.39
CA PRO A 261 -1.27 -22.43 -39.34
C PRO A 261 -1.19 -21.22 -38.40
N ASN A 262 -1.31 -20.02 -38.96
CA ASN A 262 -1.40 -18.80 -38.16
C ASN A 262 -2.59 -18.96 -37.21
N LYS A 263 -2.36 -18.72 -35.91
CA LYS A 263 -3.42 -18.72 -34.90
C LYS A 263 -4.60 -17.88 -35.40
N LEU A 264 -5.79 -18.49 -35.48
CA LEU A 264 -7.00 -17.78 -35.89
C LEU A 264 -7.25 -16.60 -34.94
N SER A 265 -7.63 -15.44 -35.48
CA SER A 265 -7.88 -14.28 -34.64
C SER A 265 -9.13 -14.51 -33.78
N ASP A 266 -9.07 -14.11 -32.51
CA ASP A 266 -10.18 -14.27 -31.58
C ASP A 266 -11.45 -13.56 -32.08
N GLN A 267 -11.29 -12.42 -32.77
CA GLN A 267 -12.41 -11.71 -33.39
C GLN A 267 -13.09 -12.53 -34.51
N PHE A 268 -12.32 -13.30 -35.29
CA PHE A 268 -12.87 -14.14 -36.34
C PHE A 268 -13.67 -15.30 -35.73
N VAL A 269 -13.12 -15.96 -34.71
CA VAL A 269 -13.80 -17.04 -33.97
C VAL A 269 -15.07 -16.53 -33.28
N ALA A 270 -15.02 -15.34 -32.67
CA ALA A 270 -16.18 -14.71 -32.04
C ALA A 270 -17.30 -14.46 -33.05
N ARG A 271 -16.98 -13.96 -34.25
CA ARG A 271 -17.98 -13.77 -35.32
C ARG A 271 -18.60 -15.09 -35.79
N ALA A 272 -17.80 -16.15 -35.88
CA ALA A 272 -18.30 -17.47 -36.23
C ALA A 272 -19.31 -17.97 -35.19
N PHE A 273 -19.02 -17.82 -33.89
CA PHE A 273 -19.96 -18.18 -32.82
C PHE A 273 -21.18 -17.24 -32.75
N ALA A 274 -21.07 -16.00 -33.22
CA ALA A 274 -22.22 -15.09 -33.33
C ALA A 274 -23.17 -15.45 -34.47
N THR A 275 -22.69 -16.17 -35.47
CA THR A 275 -23.44 -16.43 -36.70
C THR A 275 -24.48 -17.51 -36.47
N ARG A 276 -25.75 -17.11 -36.30
CA ARG A 276 -26.90 -18.00 -36.06
C ARG A 276 -27.15 -19.05 -37.16
N ALA A 277 -26.58 -18.87 -38.35
CA ALA A 277 -26.74 -19.82 -39.46
C ALA A 277 -26.07 -21.18 -39.18
N PHE A 278 -25.14 -21.25 -38.23
CA PHE A 278 -24.40 -22.45 -37.89
C PHE A 278 -24.59 -22.80 -36.42
N SER A 279 -24.73 -24.09 -36.10
CA SER A 279 -24.68 -24.53 -34.70
C SER A 279 -23.26 -24.34 -34.15
N PHE A 280 -23.16 -24.21 -32.82
CA PHE A 280 -21.86 -24.13 -32.13
C PHE A 280 -20.97 -25.30 -32.52
N ASP A 281 -21.49 -26.53 -32.51
CA ASP A 281 -20.73 -27.72 -32.88
C ASP A 281 -20.21 -27.64 -34.30
N PHE A 282 -21.04 -27.26 -35.27
CA PHE A 282 -20.60 -27.11 -36.66
C PHE A 282 -19.47 -26.07 -36.79
N ALA A 283 -19.63 -24.92 -36.12
CA ALA A 283 -18.63 -23.85 -36.13
C ALA A 283 -17.29 -24.33 -35.53
N VAL A 284 -17.31 -24.97 -34.37
CA VAL A 284 -16.09 -25.44 -33.70
C VAL A 284 -15.37 -26.51 -34.52
N HIS A 285 -16.09 -27.51 -35.07
CA HIS A 285 -15.44 -28.54 -35.90
C HIS A 285 -14.85 -27.94 -37.18
N SER A 286 -15.57 -27.03 -37.84
CA SER A 286 -15.08 -26.35 -39.05
C SER A 286 -13.84 -25.51 -38.77
N LEU A 287 -13.87 -24.72 -37.69
CA LEU A 287 -12.72 -23.90 -37.30
C LEU A 287 -11.53 -24.76 -36.86
N ARG A 288 -11.75 -25.90 -36.20
CA ARG A 288 -10.70 -26.87 -35.85
C ARG A 288 -10.02 -27.43 -37.10
N MET A 289 -10.77 -27.74 -38.17
CA MET A 289 -10.20 -28.17 -39.45
C MET A 289 -9.30 -27.11 -40.09
N ILE A 290 -9.61 -25.82 -39.86
CA ILE A 290 -8.85 -24.67 -40.38
C ILE A 290 -7.65 -24.32 -39.46
N GLY A 291 -7.56 -24.92 -38.27
CA GLY A 291 -6.44 -24.71 -37.33
C GLY A 291 -6.78 -23.95 -36.05
N LEU A 292 -8.04 -23.97 -35.59
CA LEU A 292 -8.40 -23.46 -34.27
C LEU A 292 -7.72 -24.29 -33.17
N ILE A 293 -6.80 -23.64 -32.45
CA ILE A 293 -6.09 -24.21 -31.29
C ILE A 293 -6.47 -23.55 -29.98
N GLU A 294 -6.98 -22.31 -30.01
CA GLU A 294 -7.33 -21.54 -28.83
C GLU A 294 -8.53 -20.61 -29.11
N VAL A 295 -9.45 -20.53 -28.14
CA VAL A 295 -10.59 -19.61 -28.10
C VAL A 295 -10.28 -18.50 -27.09
N GLY A 296 -10.18 -17.26 -27.55
CA GLY A 296 -9.88 -16.12 -26.68
C GLY A 296 -11.12 -15.54 -25.98
N PRO A 297 -10.95 -14.43 -25.24
CA PRO A 297 -11.98 -13.86 -24.40
C PRO A 297 -13.22 -13.36 -25.16
N LEU A 298 -13.07 -12.86 -26.39
CA LEU A 298 -14.20 -12.37 -27.20
C LEU A 298 -15.03 -13.55 -27.71
N ALA A 299 -14.38 -14.61 -28.18
CA ALA A 299 -15.08 -15.81 -28.62
C ALA A 299 -15.74 -16.54 -27.46
N VAL A 300 -15.09 -16.63 -26.29
CA VAL A 300 -15.73 -17.15 -25.07
C VAL A 300 -16.95 -16.30 -24.69
N ARG A 301 -16.85 -14.96 -24.73
CA ARG A 301 -18.01 -14.09 -24.46
C ARG A 301 -19.17 -14.39 -25.39
N GLN A 302 -18.92 -14.53 -26.70
CA GLN A 302 -19.98 -14.82 -27.67
C GLN A 302 -20.54 -16.24 -27.53
N MET A 303 -19.68 -17.21 -27.23
CA MET A 303 -20.08 -18.58 -26.90
C MET A 303 -21.02 -18.57 -25.69
N SER A 304 -20.77 -17.74 -24.69
CA SER A 304 -21.66 -17.64 -23.53
C SER A 304 -22.92 -16.85 -23.81
N ALA A 305 -22.84 -15.75 -24.57
CA ALA A 305 -24.00 -14.93 -24.93
C ALA A 305 -25.03 -15.67 -25.80
N THR A 306 -24.58 -16.68 -26.56
CA THR A 306 -25.44 -17.50 -27.42
C THR A 306 -25.86 -18.83 -26.76
N SER A 307 -25.49 -19.07 -25.50
CA SER A 307 -25.96 -20.21 -24.73
C SER A 307 -27.30 -19.85 -24.05
N PRO A 308 -28.35 -20.67 -24.20
CA PRO A 308 -29.64 -20.39 -23.59
C PRO A 308 -29.65 -20.66 -22.07
N ASP A 309 -28.82 -21.59 -21.61
CA ASP A 309 -28.77 -22.03 -20.22
C ASP A 309 -27.36 -22.47 -19.82
N LEU A 310 -27.23 -22.72 -18.51
CA LEU A 310 -25.99 -23.14 -17.87
C LEU A 310 -25.49 -24.49 -18.40
N THR A 311 -26.40 -25.46 -18.56
CA THR A 311 -26.06 -26.82 -19.00
C THR A 311 -25.49 -26.82 -20.42
N THR A 312 -26.07 -26.03 -21.33
CA THR A 312 -25.53 -25.83 -22.67
C THR A 312 -24.16 -25.17 -22.60
N LEU A 313 -23.96 -24.15 -21.78
CA LEU A 313 -22.65 -23.49 -21.66
C LEU A 313 -21.58 -24.45 -21.11
N GLN A 314 -21.90 -25.24 -20.09
CA GLN A 314 -21.03 -26.28 -19.55
C GLN A 314 -20.67 -27.31 -20.63
N ALA A 315 -21.65 -27.77 -21.42
CA ALA A 315 -21.43 -28.67 -22.54
C ALA A 315 -20.51 -28.06 -23.60
N ARG A 316 -20.63 -26.75 -23.90
CA ARG A 316 -19.73 -26.06 -24.84
C ARG A 316 -18.29 -26.01 -24.34
N PHE A 317 -18.07 -25.69 -23.06
CA PHE A 317 -16.72 -25.74 -22.46
C PHE A 317 -16.15 -27.17 -22.46
N GLN A 318 -16.98 -28.17 -22.14
CA GLN A 318 -16.60 -29.57 -22.21
C GLN A 318 -16.19 -29.96 -23.64
N LYS A 319 -16.96 -29.52 -24.64
CA LYS A 319 -16.67 -29.78 -26.05
C LYS A 319 -15.34 -29.19 -26.51
N LEU A 320 -15.01 -27.97 -26.08
CA LEU A 320 -13.70 -27.37 -26.36
C LEU A 320 -12.56 -28.21 -25.77
N ARG A 321 -12.72 -28.71 -24.54
CA ARG A 321 -11.74 -29.61 -23.91
C ARG A 321 -11.59 -30.94 -24.66
N GLU A 322 -12.70 -31.58 -25.03
CA GLU A 322 -12.70 -32.83 -25.81
C GLU A 322 -12.00 -32.67 -27.17
N LEU A 323 -12.14 -31.50 -27.78
CA LEU A 323 -11.51 -31.19 -29.06
C LEU A 323 -10.08 -30.67 -28.91
N GLU A 324 -9.55 -30.64 -27.67
CA GLU A 324 -8.23 -30.14 -27.33
C GLU A 324 -8.01 -28.70 -27.85
N ILE A 325 -8.99 -27.83 -27.55
CA ILE A 325 -8.96 -26.41 -27.86
C ILE A 325 -8.83 -25.65 -26.55
N ASP A 326 -7.78 -24.86 -26.43
CA ASP A 326 -7.49 -24.09 -25.22
C ASP A 326 -8.36 -22.83 -25.10
N THR A 327 -8.54 -22.32 -23.89
CA THR A 327 -9.28 -21.05 -23.65
C THR A 327 -8.40 -19.91 -23.11
N GLY A 328 -7.08 -20.11 -23.09
CA GLY A 328 -6.11 -19.10 -22.64
C GLY A 328 -6.09 -18.81 -21.14
N ALA A 329 -5.53 -17.64 -20.78
CA ALA A 329 -5.27 -17.24 -19.39
C ALA A 329 -6.06 -16.01 -18.89
N SER A 330 -6.88 -15.40 -19.75
CA SER A 330 -7.59 -14.14 -19.45
C SER A 330 -8.43 -14.24 -18.17
N VAL A 331 -8.39 -13.20 -17.34
CA VAL A 331 -9.19 -13.13 -16.09
C VAL A 331 -10.68 -13.34 -16.39
N PHE A 332 -11.20 -12.74 -17.47
CA PHE A 332 -12.59 -12.89 -17.88
C PHE A 332 -12.97 -14.37 -18.07
N VAL A 333 -12.20 -15.10 -18.87
CA VAL A 333 -12.46 -16.52 -19.17
C VAL A 333 -12.38 -17.37 -17.90
N ARG A 334 -11.37 -17.13 -17.06
CA ARG A 334 -11.18 -17.87 -15.80
C ARG A 334 -12.35 -17.65 -14.84
N VAL A 335 -12.75 -16.39 -14.65
CA VAL A 335 -13.89 -16.03 -13.79
C VAL A 335 -15.17 -16.68 -14.34
N LEU A 336 -15.42 -16.55 -15.64
CA LEU A 336 -16.62 -17.10 -16.27
C LEU A 336 -16.72 -18.61 -16.13
N ARG A 337 -15.61 -19.33 -16.36
CA ARG A 337 -15.56 -20.78 -16.20
C ARG A 337 -15.81 -21.19 -14.75
N ASN A 338 -15.14 -20.55 -13.80
CA ASN A 338 -15.32 -20.87 -12.37
C ASN A 338 -16.78 -20.61 -11.91
N VAL A 339 -17.42 -19.55 -12.41
CA VAL A 339 -18.83 -19.26 -12.14
C VAL A 339 -19.77 -20.28 -12.79
N CYS A 340 -19.47 -20.67 -14.03
CA CYS A 340 -20.19 -21.71 -14.77
C CYS A 340 -20.09 -23.07 -14.06
N ASP A 341 -18.90 -23.45 -13.61
CA ASP A 341 -18.65 -24.69 -12.87
C ASP A 341 -19.34 -24.68 -11.49
N ALA A 342 -19.44 -23.51 -10.85
CA ALA A 342 -20.16 -23.32 -9.59
C ALA A 342 -21.70 -23.28 -9.75
N GLY A 343 -22.19 -23.19 -11.00
CA GLY A 343 -23.62 -23.29 -11.32
C GLY A 343 -24.44 -21.99 -11.19
N TYR A 344 -23.80 -20.82 -11.21
CA TYR A 344 -24.50 -19.54 -11.04
C TYR A 344 -24.83 -18.86 -12.37
N TRP A 345 -25.95 -19.22 -13.01
CA TRP A 345 -26.35 -18.69 -14.32
C TRP A 345 -26.54 -17.16 -14.35
N GLU A 346 -27.22 -16.57 -13.38
CA GLU A 346 -27.43 -15.12 -13.33
C GLU A 346 -26.10 -14.34 -13.28
N MET A 347 -25.08 -14.91 -12.65
CA MET A 347 -23.74 -14.33 -12.60
C MET A 347 -23.00 -14.49 -13.94
N VAL A 348 -23.18 -15.63 -14.63
CA VAL A 348 -22.70 -15.80 -16.02
C VAL A 348 -23.28 -14.71 -16.89
N GLU A 349 -24.60 -14.49 -16.85
CA GLU A 349 -25.26 -13.43 -17.60
C GLU A 349 -24.70 -12.05 -17.23
N ALA A 350 -24.54 -11.74 -15.94
CA ALA A 350 -23.97 -10.46 -15.52
C ALA A 350 -22.52 -10.24 -16.03
N LEU A 351 -21.71 -11.29 -16.13
CA LEU A 351 -20.33 -11.24 -16.64
C LEU A 351 -20.27 -11.09 -18.16
N VAL A 352 -21.23 -11.66 -18.88
CA VAL A 352 -21.28 -11.63 -20.34
C VAL A 352 -21.90 -10.32 -20.83
N ASP A 353 -23.07 -9.99 -20.29
CA ASP A 353 -23.91 -8.83 -20.61
C ASP A 353 -23.40 -7.57 -19.87
N ASN A 354 -22.27 -7.04 -20.35
CA ASN A 354 -21.76 -5.74 -19.94
C ASN A 354 -20.82 -5.11 -20.96
N ASP A 355 -20.75 -3.78 -20.91
CA ASP A 355 -19.92 -2.96 -21.80
C ASP A 355 -18.43 -2.91 -21.39
N LEU A 356 -18.01 -3.66 -20.37
CA LEU A 356 -16.61 -3.68 -19.96
C LEU A 356 -15.80 -4.51 -20.96
N HIS A 357 -14.70 -3.93 -21.44
CA HIS A 357 -13.67 -4.68 -22.15
C HIS A 357 -13.04 -5.71 -21.22
N HIS A 358 -12.69 -6.89 -21.74
CA HIS A 358 -12.17 -7.99 -20.90
C HIS A 358 -10.89 -7.62 -20.14
N GLU A 359 -10.06 -6.70 -20.67
CA GLU A 359 -8.86 -6.19 -20.00
C GLU A 359 -9.17 -5.41 -18.71
N VAL A 360 -10.36 -4.79 -18.61
CA VAL A 360 -10.78 -4.07 -17.39
C VAL A 360 -10.94 -5.04 -16.21
N PHE A 361 -11.17 -6.33 -16.47
CA PHE A 361 -11.26 -7.36 -15.43
C PHE A 361 -9.90 -7.63 -14.78
N GLU A 362 -8.81 -7.30 -15.47
CA GLU A 362 -7.44 -7.53 -15.00
C GLU A 362 -6.96 -6.42 -14.06
N ASP A 363 -7.53 -5.21 -14.15
CA ASP A 363 -7.20 -4.10 -13.27
C ASP A 363 -7.95 -4.18 -11.92
N VAL A 364 -7.31 -4.84 -10.96
CA VAL A 364 -7.82 -4.99 -9.59
C VAL A 364 -8.09 -3.65 -8.89
N ASP A 365 -7.34 -2.59 -9.19
CA ASP A 365 -7.52 -1.29 -8.54
C ASP A 365 -8.73 -0.54 -9.14
N VAL A 366 -8.97 -0.65 -10.44
CA VAL A 366 -10.20 -0.17 -11.09
C VAL A 366 -11.41 -0.93 -10.57
N GLN A 367 -11.35 -2.26 -10.49
CA GLN A 367 -12.45 -3.07 -9.96
C GLN A 367 -12.82 -2.68 -8.51
N LYS A 368 -11.83 -2.38 -7.65
CA LYS A 368 -12.12 -1.88 -6.29
C LYS A 368 -12.79 -0.53 -6.27
N ARG A 369 -12.42 0.39 -7.17
CA ARG A 369 -13.09 1.71 -7.27
C ARG A 369 -14.53 1.56 -7.76
N LEU A 370 -14.72 0.75 -8.80
CA LEU A 370 -16.04 0.42 -9.34
C LEU A 370 -16.93 -0.21 -8.26
N LEU A 371 -16.39 -1.10 -7.42
CA LEU A 371 -17.13 -1.68 -6.30
C LEU A 371 -17.73 -0.61 -5.37
N THR A 372 -16.92 0.38 -4.98
CA THR A 372 -17.38 1.48 -4.12
C THR A 372 -18.42 2.35 -4.83
N GLU A 373 -18.26 2.62 -6.13
CA GLU A 373 -19.24 3.39 -6.91
C GLU A 373 -20.58 2.64 -7.09
N TYR A 374 -20.55 1.35 -7.40
CA TYR A 374 -21.76 0.53 -7.53
C TYR A 374 -22.49 0.40 -6.20
N TYR A 375 -21.75 0.29 -5.09
CA TYR A 375 -22.35 0.32 -3.75
C TYR A 375 -23.07 1.64 -3.49
N ARG A 376 -22.46 2.80 -3.82
CA ARG A 376 -23.11 4.12 -3.65
C ARG A 376 -24.37 4.27 -4.49
N LYS A 377 -24.37 3.70 -5.71
CA LYS A 377 -25.52 3.71 -6.61
C LYS A 377 -26.56 2.62 -6.29
N GLN A 378 -26.28 1.76 -5.31
CA GLN A 378 -27.10 0.58 -4.99
C GLN A 378 -27.31 -0.35 -6.21
N ASP A 379 -26.33 -0.39 -7.12
CA ASP A 379 -26.37 -1.29 -8.27
C ASP A 379 -25.81 -2.66 -7.88
N TRP A 380 -26.68 -3.49 -7.33
CA TRP A 380 -26.31 -4.80 -6.79
C TRP A 380 -25.84 -5.78 -7.86
N ARG A 381 -26.38 -5.70 -9.08
CA ARG A 381 -25.96 -6.58 -10.19
C ARG A 381 -24.50 -6.31 -10.55
N GLN A 382 -24.14 -5.03 -10.73
CA GLN A 382 -22.76 -4.66 -11.06
C GLN A 382 -21.81 -4.85 -9.88
N LEU A 383 -22.28 -4.62 -8.66
CA LEU A 383 -21.53 -4.88 -7.43
C LEU A 383 -21.18 -6.36 -7.27
N ASN A 384 -22.16 -7.26 -7.40
CA ASN A 384 -21.95 -8.70 -7.24
C ASN A 384 -21.04 -9.26 -8.33
N ARG A 385 -21.19 -8.80 -9.57
CA ARG A 385 -20.25 -9.09 -10.66
C ARG A 385 -18.82 -8.67 -10.30
N THR A 386 -18.66 -7.45 -9.79
CA THR A 386 -17.34 -6.92 -9.40
C THR A 386 -16.71 -7.75 -8.27
N LEU A 387 -17.52 -8.22 -7.31
CA LEU A 387 -17.06 -9.14 -6.27
C LEU A 387 -16.66 -10.50 -6.83
N ALA A 388 -17.41 -11.05 -7.78
CA ALA A 388 -17.05 -12.30 -8.45
C ALA A 388 -15.69 -12.15 -9.16
N ILE A 389 -15.48 -11.06 -9.91
CA ILE A 389 -14.21 -10.76 -10.58
C ILE A 389 -13.05 -10.66 -9.56
N LEU A 390 -13.23 -9.89 -8.48
CA LEU A 390 -12.22 -9.71 -7.44
C LEU A 390 -11.87 -11.00 -6.66
N ASN A 391 -12.69 -12.04 -6.77
CA ASN A 391 -12.51 -13.36 -6.17
C ASN A 391 -12.23 -14.47 -7.20
N ASP A 392 -11.84 -14.12 -8.44
CA ASP A 392 -11.59 -15.09 -9.52
C ASP A 392 -12.80 -16.01 -9.82
N GLY A 393 -14.04 -15.56 -9.61
CA GLY A 393 -15.24 -16.35 -9.83
C GLY A 393 -15.44 -17.52 -8.84
N ARG A 394 -14.75 -17.49 -7.69
CA ARG A 394 -14.88 -18.53 -6.66
C ARG A 394 -15.84 -18.13 -5.55
N PHE A 395 -16.52 -19.13 -4.99
CA PHE A 395 -17.59 -18.97 -3.99
C PHE A 395 -17.34 -19.78 -2.71
N ASP A 396 -16.11 -20.27 -2.51
CA ASP A 396 -15.67 -20.94 -1.29
C ASP A 396 -15.63 -19.97 -0.08
N ASP A 397 -15.53 -20.50 1.14
CA ASP A 397 -15.56 -19.69 2.36
C ASP A 397 -14.45 -18.63 2.45
N ALA A 398 -13.27 -18.88 1.89
CA ALA A 398 -12.19 -17.89 1.86
C ALA A 398 -12.55 -16.74 0.90
N SER A 399 -13.16 -17.05 -0.23
CA SER A 399 -13.70 -16.07 -1.18
C SER A 399 -14.86 -15.27 -0.58
N LYS A 400 -15.80 -15.90 0.13
CA LYS A 400 -16.88 -15.23 0.88
C LYS A 400 -16.33 -14.25 1.92
N ARG A 401 -15.36 -14.70 2.70
CA ARG A 401 -14.68 -13.86 3.70
C ARG A 401 -13.98 -12.67 3.06
N ARG A 402 -13.33 -12.87 1.91
CA ARG A 402 -12.67 -11.79 1.16
C ARG A 402 -13.69 -10.81 0.59
N ALA A 403 -14.80 -11.29 0.02
CA ALA A 403 -15.89 -10.47 -0.50
C ALA A 403 -16.49 -9.57 0.60
N ALA A 404 -16.82 -10.15 1.76
CA ALA A 404 -17.37 -9.41 2.89
C ALA A 404 -16.39 -8.34 3.42
N ASN A 405 -15.09 -8.64 3.44
CA ASN A 405 -14.08 -7.64 3.78
C ASN A 405 -13.98 -6.52 2.74
N LEU A 406 -14.07 -6.82 1.44
CA LEU A 406 -14.07 -5.80 0.37
C LEU A 406 -15.31 -4.91 0.47
N LEU A 407 -16.48 -5.50 0.71
CA LEU A 407 -17.72 -4.78 0.97
C LEU A 407 -17.61 -3.86 2.17
N LEU A 408 -17.06 -4.35 3.29
CA LEU A 408 -16.85 -3.53 4.49
C LEU A 408 -15.98 -2.29 4.19
N ILE A 409 -14.96 -2.41 3.34
CA ILE A 409 -14.16 -1.25 2.88
C ILE A 409 -15.01 -0.30 2.03
N ALA A 410 -15.76 -0.83 1.06
CA ALA A 410 -16.64 -0.02 0.21
C ALA A 410 -17.68 0.75 1.03
N MET A 411 -18.28 0.12 2.05
CA MET A 411 -19.22 0.75 2.98
C MET A 411 -18.56 1.92 3.75
N VAL A 412 -17.33 1.73 4.23
CA VAL A 412 -16.56 2.80 4.90
C VAL A 412 -16.28 3.95 3.94
N GLU A 413 -15.86 3.65 2.71
CA GLU A 413 -15.57 4.69 1.69
C GLU A 413 -16.83 5.42 1.22
N ALA A 414 -17.99 4.75 1.22
CA ALA A 414 -19.29 5.35 0.95
C ALA A 414 -19.84 6.17 2.13
N GLY A 415 -19.38 5.91 3.35
CA GLY A 415 -19.83 6.59 4.57
C GLY A 415 -21.13 6.03 5.15
N ASP A 416 -21.53 4.81 4.78
CA ASP A 416 -22.69 4.13 5.37
C ASP A 416 -22.31 3.44 6.69
N TRP A 417 -22.29 4.23 7.77
CA TRP A 417 -21.86 3.77 9.08
C TRP A 417 -22.77 2.72 9.70
N SER A 418 -24.07 2.74 9.41
CA SER A 418 -25.03 1.72 9.85
C SER A 418 -24.65 0.35 9.30
N SER A 419 -24.43 0.27 7.99
CA SER A 419 -24.02 -0.97 7.32
C SER A 419 -22.62 -1.42 7.75
N VAL A 420 -21.68 -0.49 7.97
CA VAL A 420 -20.35 -0.82 8.52
C VAL A 420 -20.45 -1.51 9.88
N ILE A 421 -21.29 -1.00 10.80
CA ILE A 421 -21.46 -1.58 12.14
C ILE A 421 -22.06 -2.99 12.01
N ASN A 422 -23.13 -3.14 11.23
CA ASN A 422 -23.81 -4.43 11.07
C ASN A 422 -22.89 -5.47 10.41
N CYS A 423 -22.21 -5.10 9.33
CA CYS A 423 -21.27 -5.97 8.62
C CYS A 423 -20.08 -6.38 9.51
N ALA A 424 -19.46 -5.42 10.22
CA ALA A 424 -18.35 -5.72 11.12
C ALA A 424 -18.78 -6.62 12.31
N THR A 425 -20.03 -6.51 12.74
CA THR A 425 -20.61 -7.37 13.80
C THR A 425 -20.86 -8.78 13.29
N SER A 426 -21.52 -8.91 12.13
CA SER A 426 -21.78 -10.20 11.49
C SER A 426 -20.48 -10.96 11.17
N LEU A 427 -19.44 -10.25 10.70
CA LEU A 427 -18.12 -10.85 10.47
C LEU A 427 -17.49 -11.41 11.74
N GLN A 428 -17.67 -10.72 12.88
CA GLN A 428 -17.17 -11.18 14.16
C GLN A 428 -17.95 -12.40 14.67
N GLU A 429 -19.28 -12.39 14.56
CA GLU A 429 -20.15 -13.51 14.97
C GLU A 429 -19.80 -14.80 14.21
N ARG A 430 -19.41 -14.67 12.94
CA ARG A 430 -18.91 -15.79 12.12
C ARG A 430 -17.45 -16.19 12.42
N GLY A 431 -16.76 -15.49 13.32
CA GLY A 431 -15.35 -15.71 13.63
C GLY A 431 -14.38 -15.33 12.50
N TRP A 432 -14.83 -14.54 11.51
CA TRP A 432 -13.99 -14.14 10.39
C TRP A 432 -13.16 -12.90 10.75
N GLN A 433 -11.83 -12.98 10.60
CA GLN A 433 -10.96 -11.84 10.92
C GLN A 433 -11.13 -10.73 9.87
N LEU A 434 -11.18 -9.48 10.36
CA LEU A 434 -11.25 -8.29 9.52
C LEU A 434 -9.91 -8.03 8.82
N SER A 435 -9.99 -7.43 7.64
CA SER A 435 -8.81 -7.08 6.85
C SER A 435 -8.03 -5.93 7.50
N SER A 436 -6.69 -5.98 7.43
CA SER A 436 -5.83 -4.85 7.84
C SER A 436 -6.03 -3.58 6.98
N ALA A 437 -6.79 -3.69 5.87
CA ALA A 437 -7.26 -2.56 5.10
C ALA A 437 -8.37 -1.76 5.81
N PHE A 438 -9.13 -2.38 6.72
CA PHE A 438 -10.27 -1.73 7.39
C PHE A 438 -9.85 -0.56 8.31
N PRO A 439 -8.91 -0.73 9.26
CA PRO A 439 -8.40 0.41 10.04
C PRO A 439 -7.71 1.47 9.18
N ARG A 440 -7.17 1.09 8.02
CA ARG A 440 -6.57 2.03 7.06
C ARG A 440 -7.65 2.88 6.38
N ALA A 441 -8.77 2.29 5.97
CA ALA A 441 -9.90 2.98 5.38
C ALA A 441 -10.61 3.92 6.37
N LEU A 442 -10.61 3.57 7.67
CA LEU A 442 -11.15 4.42 8.72
C LEU A 442 -10.29 5.67 9.03
N ALA A 443 -8.97 5.56 8.90
CA ALA A 443 -8.04 6.59 9.37
C ALA A 443 -8.22 8.01 8.76
N PRO A 444 -8.57 8.18 7.47
CA PRO A 444 -8.86 9.49 6.88
C PRO A 444 -9.99 10.24 7.59
N PHE A 445 -11.01 9.53 8.08
CA PHE A 445 -12.20 10.15 8.69
C PHE A 445 -11.88 10.91 9.97
N PHE A 446 -10.82 10.56 10.72
CA PHE A 446 -10.33 11.37 11.84
C PHE A 446 -9.93 12.81 11.46
N ARG A 447 -9.61 13.06 10.18
CA ARG A 447 -9.31 14.42 9.68
C ARG A 447 -10.58 15.14 9.25
N THR A 448 -11.49 14.41 8.61
CA THR A 448 -12.76 14.90 8.05
C THR A 448 -13.72 15.33 9.15
N THR A 449 -13.83 14.58 10.26
CA THR A 449 -14.63 14.98 11.44
C THR A 449 -14.13 16.28 12.10
N ALA A 450 -12.90 16.71 11.83
CA ALA A 450 -12.41 18.00 12.31
C ALA A 450 -12.91 19.19 11.45
N GLN A 451 -13.42 18.93 10.24
CA GLN A 451 -13.82 19.94 9.25
C GLN A 451 -15.34 20.06 9.08
N HIS A 452 -16.09 18.96 9.13
CA HIS A 452 -17.56 19.05 9.06
C HIS A 452 -18.12 19.64 10.36
N LEU A 453 -18.53 20.91 10.27
CA LEU A 453 -19.53 21.46 11.16
C LEU A 453 -20.76 20.54 11.08
N PRO A 454 -21.39 20.16 12.21
CA PRO A 454 -22.72 19.57 12.12
C PRO A 454 -23.60 20.59 11.40
N SER A 455 -24.04 20.23 10.19
CA SER A 455 -25.09 20.96 9.51
C SER A 455 -26.35 20.79 10.37
N PRO A 456 -27.06 21.87 10.75
CA PRO A 456 -28.27 21.78 11.57
C PRO A 456 -29.39 20.91 10.98
N LEU A 457 -29.27 20.53 9.70
CA LEU A 457 -30.29 19.78 8.95
C LEU A 457 -30.11 18.26 8.97
N GLN A 458 -29.07 17.70 9.60
CA GLN A 458 -28.95 16.25 9.79
C GLN A 458 -29.22 15.88 11.25
N GLY A 459 -30.41 15.31 11.49
CA GLY A 459 -30.81 14.75 12.76
C GLY A 459 -29.78 13.75 13.28
N LEU A 460 -29.58 13.73 14.60
CA LEU A 460 -28.65 12.84 15.33
C LEU A 460 -27.22 12.91 14.78
N SER A 461 -26.48 13.96 15.17
CA SER A 461 -25.02 14.06 14.99
C SER A 461 -24.31 12.84 15.61
N VAL A 462 -24.14 11.76 14.85
CA VAL A 462 -23.35 10.59 15.26
C VAL A 462 -21.93 11.05 15.57
N ASP A 463 -21.43 10.65 16.74
CA ASP A 463 -20.05 10.92 17.10
C ASP A 463 -19.09 10.01 16.33
N HIS A 464 -18.74 10.43 15.12
CA HIS A 464 -17.88 9.69 14.23
C HIS A 464 -16.52 9.37 14.86
N THR A 465 -15.98 10.25 15.73
CA THR A 465 -14.67 9.98 16.34
C THR A 465 -14.74 8.82 17.31
N SER A 466 -15.77 8.77 18.16
CA SER A 466 -15.98 7.67 19.09
C SER A 466 -16.39 6.39 18.37
N LEU A 467 -17.23 6.50 17.34
CA LEU A 467 -17.60 5.37 16.49
C LEU A 467 -16.38 4.70 15.85
N ILE A 468 -15.51 5.49 15.19
CA ILE A 468 -14.32 4.96 14.52
C ILE A 468 -13.36 4.33 15.54
N ILE A 469 -13.20 4.92 16.73
CA ILE A 469 -12.42 4.32 17.80
C ILE A 469 -13.00 2.96 18.19
N GLY A 470 -14.31 2.88 18.42
CA GLY A 470 -14.99 1.62 18.74
C GLY A 470 -14.79 0.56 17.65
N LEU A 471 -14.92 0.92 16.38
CA LEU A 471 -14.66 0.03 15.24
C LEU A 471 -13.20 -0.45 15.18
N MET A 472 -12.23 0.42 15.50
CA MET A 472 -10.82 0.03 15.59
C MET A 472 -10.55 -0.91 16.77
N GLN A 473 -11.19 -0.69 17.92
CA GLN A 473 -11.10 -1.59 19.08
C GLN A 473 -11.71 -2.95 18.75
N LYS A 474 -12.87 -2.97 18.07
CA LYS A 474 -13.53 -4.18 17.59
C LYS A 474 -12.66 -4.96 16.61
N ALA A 475 -12.02 -4.27 15.66
CA ALA A 475 -11.06 -4.91 14.75
C ALA A 475 -9.88 -5.56 15.50
N LEU A 476 -9.37 -4.89 16.54
CA LEU A 476 -8.29 -5.43 17.37
C LEU A 476 -8.73 -6.70 18.12
N ALA A 477 -9.96 -6.71 18.64
CA ALA A 477 -10.57 -7.90 19.26
C ALA A 477 -10.77 -9.05 18.25
N CYS A 478 -11.01 -8.74 16.97
CA CYS A 478 -11.08 -9.72 15.88
C CYS A 478 -9.69 -10.17 15.37
N ARG A 479 -8.64 -10.10 16.20
CA ARG A 479 -7.25 -10.44 15.85
C ARG A 479 -6.68 -9.65 14.66
N THR A 480 -7.27 -8.51 14.30
CA THR A 480 -6.80 -7.68 13.19
C THR A 480 -5.70 -6.73 13.66
N ASN A 481 -4.56 -6.72 12.97
CA ASN A 481 -3.47 -5.82 13.32
C ASN A 481 -3.82 -4.35 12.98
N VAL A 482 -3.99 -3.53 14.03
CA VAL A 482 -4.20 -2.09 13.93
C VAL A 482 -2.89 -1.35 14.17
N LYS A 483 -2.25 -0.87 13.09
CA LYS A 483 -0.98 -0.14 13.17
C LYS A 483 -1.05 1.08 14.10
N PHE A 484 -0.01 1.30 14.91
CA PHE A 484 0.12 2.44 15.84
C PHE A 484 -0.11 3.82 15.21
N LYS A 485 0.19 4.00 13.92
CA LYS A 485 -0.07 5.26 13.20
C LYS A 485 -1.56 5.65 13.18
N TYR A 486 -2.47 4.68 13.29
CA TYR A 486 -3.91 4.92 13.33
C TYR A 486 -4.38 5.31 14.74
N TRP A 487 -3.87 4.66 15.79
CA TRP A 487 -4.10 5.07 17.19
C TRP A 487 -3.61 6.49 17.47
N ARG A 488 -2.46 6.89 16.91
CA ARG A 488 -2.01 8.29 16.99
C ARG A 488 -2.97 9.26 16.30
N GLN A 489 -3.70 8.84 15.27
CA GLN A 489 -4.69 9.69 14.61
C GLN A 489 -5.94 9.84 15.47
N ALA A 490 -6.42 8.76 16.08
CA ALA A 490 -7.52 8.77 17.05
C ALA A 490 -7.23 9.72 18.23
N MET A 491 -6.08 9.54 18.90
CA MET A 491 -5.67 10.41 20.03
C MET A 491 -5.55 11.87 19.60
N ARG A 492 -5.02 12.13 18.38
CA ARG A 492 -4.94 13.49 17.84
C ARG A 492 -6.31 14.09 17.55
N ALA A 493 -7.30 13.30 17.14
CA ALA A 493 -8.67 13.76 16.90
C ALA A 493 -9.32 14.20 18.21
N LEU A 494 -9.34 13.33 19.23
CA LEU A 494 -9.87 13.62 20.56
C LEU A 494 -9.21 14.85 21.19
N GLY A 495 -7.87 14.92 21.14
CA GLY A 495 -7.11 16.06 21.64
C GLY A 495 -7.40 17.37 20.92
N ARG A 496 -7.66 17.34 19.60
CA ARG A 496 -8.05 18.54 18.83
C ARG A 496 -9.47 18.98 19.13
N GLN A 497 -10.38 18.05 19.38
CA GLN A 497 -11.77 18.33 19.77
C GLN A 497 -11.89 18.78 21.23
N GLY A 498 -10.84 18.58 22.04
CA GLY A 498 -10.81 18.98 23.45
C GLY A 498 -11.51 17.97 24.37
N ARG A 499 -11.71 16.73 23.91
CA ARG A 499 -12.29 15.59 24.64
C ARG A 499 -11.20 14.92 25.48
N LEU A 500 -10.76 15.61 26.53
CA LEU A 500 -9.57 15.20 27.30
C LEU A 500 -9.82 13.95 28.15
N GLU A 501 -11.05 13.73 28.62
CA GLU A 501 -11.45 12.53 29.38
C GLU A 501 -11.33 11.26 28.56
N GLU A 502 -11.90 11.29 27.36
CA GLU A 502 -11.84 10.16 26.45
C GLU A 502 -10.44 9.95 25.87
N LEU A 503 -9.68 11.03 25.66
CA LEU A 503 -8.28 10.91 25.31
C LEU A 503 -7.50 10.20 26.42
N GLU A 504 -7.74 10.57 27.68
CA GLU A 504 -7.12 9.94 28.85
C GLU A 504 -7.51 8.46 28.94
N ALA A 505 -8.80 8.13 28.82
CA ALA A 505 -9.29 6.76 28.81
C ALA A 505 -8.69 5.94 27.65
N LEU A 506 -8.66 6.49 26.43
CA LEU A 506 -8.07 5.82 25.27
C LEU A 506 -6.57 5.59 25.44
N VAL A 507 -5.84 6.57 25.99
CA VAL A 507 -4.40 6.44 26.25
C VAL A 507 -4.13 5.30 27.22
N TYR A 508 -4.89 5.21 28.32
CA TYR A 508 -4.73 4.12 29.27
C TYR A 508 -5.17 2.79 28.70
N TRP A 509 -6.31 2.73 27.99
CA TRP A 509 -6.78 1.51 27.34
C TRP A 509 -5.75 0.98 26.34
N VAL A 510 -5.18 1.87 25.51
CA VAL A 510 -4.13 1.52 24.55
C VAL A 510 -2.86 1.02 25.26
N ALA A 511 -2.42 1.70 26.33
CA ALA A 511 -1.26 1.29 27.10
C ALA A 511 -1.48 -0.06 27.79
N GLU A 512 -2.67 -0.29 28.32
CA GLU A 512 -3.08 -1.54 28.95
C GLU A 512 -3.18 -2.68 27.94
N TRP A 513 -3.72 -2.42 26.75
CA TRP A 513 -3.84 -3.43 25.70
C TRP A 513 -2.48 -3.93 25.22
N PHE A 514 -1.55 -3.03 24.92
CA PHE A 514 -0.25 -3.39 24.33
C PHE A 514 0.86 -3.72 25.35
N ARG A 515 0.56 -3.66 26.66
CA ARG A 515 1.48 -4.13 27.72
C ARG A 515 1.71 -5.64 27.57
N HIS A 516 2.90 -6.13 27.97
CA HIS A 516 3.31 -7.53 27.82
C HIS A 516 2.33 -8.55 28.45
N ASP A 517 1.78 -8.22 29.62
CA ASP A 517 0.74 -8.98 30.32
C ASP A 517 -0.58 -8.17 30.38
N GLY A 518 -0.92 -7.54 29.26
CA GLY A 518 -2.04 -6.61 29.14
C GLY A 518 -3.39 -7.25 28.80
N LEU A 519 -4.40 -6.37 28.59
CA LEU A 519 -5.79 -6.74 28.26
C LEU A 519 -5.90 -7.67 27.04
N HIS A 520 -4.92 -7.64 26.12
CA HIS A 520 -4.92 -8.51 24.95
C HIS A 520 -4.88 -10.00 25.29
N ARG A 521 -4.26 -10.41 26.42
CA ARG A 521 -4.21 -11.83 26.81
C ARG A 521 -5.58 -12.35 27.20
N GLU A 522 -6.34 -11.57 27.96
CA GLU A 522 -7.71 -11.90 28.37
C GLU A 522 -8.64 -12.05 27.16
N VAL A 523 -8.43 -11.26 26.11
CA VAL A 523 -9.33 -11.22 24.95
C VAL A 523 -8.91 -12.16 23.82
N LEU A 524 -7.61 -12.32 23.55
CA LEU A 524 -7.13 -13.07 22.38
C LEU A 524 -6.56 -14.45 22.70
N ASP A 525 -6.15 -14.70 23.95
CA ASP A 525 -5.44 -15.92 24.42
C ASP A 525 -4.20 -16.30 23.57
N VAL A 526 -3.61 -15.32 22.88
CA VAL A 526 -2.44 -15.50 22.01
C VAL A 526 -1.45 -14.35 22.25
N PRO A 527 -0.13 -14.61 22.36
CA PRO A 527 0.86 -13.55 22.50
C PRO A 527 0.85 -12.60 21.29
N LEU A 528 1.03 -11.30 21.54
CA LEU A 528 1.17 -10.30 20.48
C LEU A 528 2.38 -10.63 19.57
N SER A 529 2.21 -10.45 18.26
CA SER A 529 3.31 -10.61 17.30
C SER A 529 4.49 -9.70 17.62
N ARG A 530 5.72 -10.17 17.39
CA ARG A 530 6.98 -9.40 17.54
C ARG A 530 7.03 -8.15 16.65
N ASP A 531 6.16 -7.99 15.65
CA ASP A 531 6.10 -6.76 14.85
C ASP A 531 5.65 -5.52 15.67
N TRP A 532 5.22 -5.72 16.91
CA TRP A 532 4.62 -4.70 17.78
C TRP A 532 5.65 -4.10 18.77
N VAL A 533 6.93 -4.45 18.60
CA VAL A 533 8.01 -4.33 19.60
C VAL A 533 8.25 -2.93 20.19
N ASP A 534 7.83 -1.84 19.55
CA ASP A 534 7.97 -0.50 20.14
C ASP A 534 6.65 0.24 20.33
N TRP A 535 5.68 -0.35 21.04
CA TRP A 535 4.47 0.38 21.44
C TRP A 535 4.80 1.62 22.30
N LYS A 536 5.96 1.63 22.98
CA LYS A 536 6.48 2.80 23.70
C LYS A 536 6.67 4.01 22.78
N ASP A 537 7.02 3.79 21.51
CA ASP A 537 7.14 4.87 20.53
C ASP A 537 5.81 5.57 20.27
N LEU A 538 4.66 4.90 20.46
CA LEU A 538 3.35 5.53 20.34
C LEU A 538 3.27 6.81 21.18
N PHE A 539 3.88 6.76 22.36
CA PHE A 539 3.92 7.78 23.39
C PHE A 539 5.24 8.57 23.44
N ASP A 540 5.92 8.70 22.30
CA ASP A 540 7.15 9.49 22.14
C ASP A 540 7.03 10.95 22.62
N SER A 541 8.16 11.66 22.68
CA SER A 541 8.21 13.06 23.08
C SER A 541 7.32 13.98 22.23
N LYS A 542 6.96 13.60 21.00
CA LYS A 542 6.08 14.40 20.13
C LYS A 542 4.62 14.27 20.56
N PHE A 543 4.18 13.06 20.92
CA PHE A 543 2.89 12.83 21.55
C PHE A 543 2.80 13.59 22.88
N GLN A 544 3.79 13.46 23.76
CA GLN A 544 3.80 14.11 25.08
C GLN A 544 3.68 15.65 24.97
N LYS A 545 4.41 16.28 24.03
CA LYS A 545 4.27 17.73 23.71
C LYS A 545 2.88 18.08 23.16
N SER A 546 2.27 17.18 22.41
CA SER A 546 0.93 17.37 21.83
C SER A 546 -0.17 17.24 22.88
N LEU A 547 -0.06 16.28 23.80
CA LEU A 547 -0.95 16.11 24.94
C LEU A 547 -1.00 17.39 25.79
N MET A 548 0.16 17.90 26.19
CA MET A 548 0.26 19.18 26.89
C MET A 548 -0.33 20.32 26.05
N SER A 549 -0.12 20.31 24.74
CA SER A 549 -0.73 21.31 23.85
C SER A 549 -2.25 21.30 23.87
N TRP A 550 -2.89 20.15 24.02
CA TRP A 550 -4.35 20.02 24.00
C TRP A 550 -4.97 20.46 25.31
N CYS A 551 -4.32 20.20 26.45
CA CYS A 551 -4.75 20.68 27.77
C CYS A 551 -4.85 22.21 27.87
N PHE A 552 -3.93 22.93 27.21
CA PHE A 552 -3.94 24.40 27.16
C PHE A 552 -4.91 25.00 26.12
N ARG A 553 -5.60 24.18 25.32
CA ARG A 553 -6.54 24.66 24.30
C ARG A 553 -7.96 24.75 24.87
N PRO A 554 -8.68 25.85 24.60
CA PRO A 554 -10.11 25.88 24.86
C PRO A 554 -10.85 24.87 23.97
N ARG A 555 -11.83 24.15 24.54
CA ARG A 555 -12.81 23.36 23.78
C ARG A 555 -13.77 24.32 23.05
N LYS A 556 -14.44 23.87 21.98
CA LYS A 556 -15.58 24.61 21.41
C LYS A 556 -16.57 24.98 22.52
N GLY A 557 -17.04 26.23 22.54
CA GLY A 557 -17.89 26.79 23.59
C GLY A 557 -17.16 27.29 24.84
N MET A 558 -15.95 26.80 25.13
CA MET A 558 -15.23 27.18 26.35
C MET A 558 -14.39 28.45 26.13
N ARG A 559 -14.69 29.51 26.89
CA ARG A 559 -14.01 30.82 26.75
C ARG A 559 -12.74 30.95 27.59
N ILE A 560 -12.64 30.23 28.70
CA ILE A 560 -11.54 30.26 29.68
C ILE A 560 -11.13 28.82 29.98
N VAL A 561 -9.83 28.53 30.00
CA VAL A 561 -9.28 27.23 30.42
C VAL A 561 -8.76 27.41 31.85
N SER A 562 -9.23 26.60 32.80
CA SER A 562 -8.72 26.62 34.17
C SER A 562 -7.25 26.17 34.22
N ALA A 563 -6.50 26.64 35.23
CA ALA A 563 -5.13 26.20 35.43
C ALA A 563 -5.05 24.68 35.69
N GLU A 564 -6.01 24.11 36.42
CA GLU A 564 -6.12 22.67 36.65
C GLU A 564 -6.26 21.88 35.34
N ARG A 565 -7.13 22.33 34.43
CA ARG A 565 -7.26 21.71 33.11
C ARG A 565 -5.97 21.83 32.30
N CYS A 566 -5.29 22.97 32.37
CA CYS A 566 -3.98 23.15 31.73
C CYS A 566 -2.94 22.14 32.22
N LEU A 567 -3.05 21.67 33.46
CA LEU A 567 -2.16 20.67 34.06
C LEU A 567 -2.67 19.23 33.99
N ARG A 568 -3.84 18.96 33.40
CA ARG A 568 -4.40 17.59 33.30
C ARG A 568 -3.48 16.58 32.61
N TRP A 569 -2.55 17.04 31.77
CA TRP A 569 -1.52 16.18 31.16
C TRP A 569 -0.60 15.50 32.19
N THR A 570 -0.43 16.06 33.39
CA THR A 570 0.47 15.49 34.41
C THR A 570 -0.01 14.12 34.84
N ARG A 571 -1.31 13.96 35.13
CA ARG A 571 -1.92 12.69 35.52
C ARG A 571 -1.67 11.59 34.48
N VAL A 572 -1.90 11.92 33.21
CA VAL A 572 -1.69 11.00 32.09
C VAL A 572 -0.22 10.60 31.97
N LEU A 573 0.69 11.59 31.95
CA LEU A 573 2.12 11.30 31.82
C LEU A 573 2.70 10.56 33.03
N LYS A 574 2.23 10.85 34.26
CA LYS A 574 2.64 10.12 35.46
C LYS A 574 2.24 8.66 35.36
N ARG A 575 0.99 8.38 35.02
CA ARG A 575 0.52 6.99 34.88
C ARG A 575 1.28 6.26 33.78
N LEU A 576 1.55 6.92 32.65
CA LEU A 576 2.40 6.37 31.58
C LEU A 576 3.84 6.09 32.05
N ARG A 577 4.44 6.99 32.83
CA ARG A 577 5.80 6.84 33.36
C ARG A 577 5.88 5.75 34.43
N ASP A 578 5.10 5.91 35.50
CA ASP A 578 5.20 5.12 36.72
C ASP A 578 4.46 3.78 36.60
N GLY A 579 3.31 3.73 35.93
CA GLY A 579 2.51 2.51 35.77
C GLY A 579 2.87 1.67 34.54
N TYR A 580 3.29 2.32 33.44
CA TYR A 580 3.54 1.65 32.16
C TYR A 580 5.01 1.67 31.71
N GLY A 581 5.92 2.28 32.48
CA GLY A 581 7.36 2.30 32.19
C GLY A 581 7.74 3.05 30.91
N ILE A 582 6.95 4.07 30.52
CA ILE A 582 7.23 4.90 29.34
C ILE A 582 8.27 5.96 29.67
N GLU A 583 9.30 6.09 28.84
CA GLU A 583 10.32 7.11 29.01
C GLU A 583 9.71 8.51 28.83
N VAL A 584 9.69 9.27 29.92
CA VAL A 584 9.33 10.69 29.91
C VAL A 584 10.59 11.51 30.15
N LYS A 585 11.08 12.17 29.10
CA LYS A 585 12.23 13.08 29.21
C LYS A 585 11.82 14.34 29.96
N GLU A 586 12.04 14.33 31.26
CA GLU A 586 11.61 15.39 32.20
C GLU A 586 12.02 16.80 31.76
N TYR A 587 13.24 16.98 31.25
CA TYR A 587 13.71 18.28 30.75
C TYR A 587 12.88 18.80 29.56
N VAL A 588 12.39 17.89 28.70
CA VAL A 588 11.59 18.22 27.52
C VAL A 588 10.19 18.67 27.94
N ILE A 589 9.59 17.97 28.90
CA ILE A 589 8.27 18.32 29.47
C ILE A 589 8.35 19.69 30.14
N ARG A 590 9.37 19.91 30.97
CA ARG A 590 9.63 21.19 31.64
C ARG A 590 9.70 22.35 30.65
N TRP A 591 10.53 22.24 29.60
CA TRP A 591 10.66 23.29 28.60
C TRP A 591 9.40 23.51 27.77
N GLU A 592 8.65 22.45 27.48
CA GLU A 592 7.37 22.60 26.80
C GLU A 592 6.33 23.29 27.70
N PHE A 593 6.29 23.00 29.01
CA PHE A 593 5.41 23.70 29.96
C PHE A 593 5.75 25.19 30.05
N ILE A 594 7.02 25.54 30.23
CA ILE A 594 7.50 26.94 30.20
C ILE A 594 7.09 27.63 28.90
N LYS A 595 7.23 26.95 27.76
CA LYS A 595 6.83 27.49 26.46
C LYS A 595 5.33 27.68 26.34
N ARG A 596 4.50 26.91 27.04
CA ARG A 596 3.04 27.14 27.14
C ARG A 596 2.72 28.34 28.03
N LEU A 597 3.37 28.46 29.17
CA LEU A 597 3.25 29.64 30.04
C LEU A 597 3.70 30.90 29.32
N ARG A 598 4.79 30.88 28.55
CA ARG A 598 5.21 32.01 27.70
C ARG A 598 4.12 32.46 26.73
N ARG A 599 3.31 31.54 26.18
CA ARG A 599 2.19 31.92 25.32
C ARG A 599 1.07 32.61 26.08
N LEU A 600 0.89 32.30 27.36
CA LEU A 600 -0.08 32.98 28.22
C LEU A 600 0.46 34.31 28.77
N PHE A 601 1.73 34.39 29.18
CA PHE A 601 2.24 35.51 29.99
C PHE A 601 3.36 36.34 29.34
N ALA A 602 4.14 35.80 28.38
CA ALA A 602 5.33 36.52 27.88
C ALA A 602 4.96 37.78 27.07
N ILE A 603 5.61 38.88 27.42
CA ILE A 603 5.43 40.20 26.80
C ILE A 603 6.14 40.24 25.44
N GLY A 604 5.49 40.80 24.41
CA GLY A 604 6.06 40.94 23.06
C GLY A 604 6.14 39.66 22.21
N MET A 605 5.67 38.52 22.71
CA MET A 605 5.59 37.28 21.93
C MET A 605 4.38 37.32 20.98
N GLN A 606 4.62 37.23 19.67
CA GLN A 606 3.54 37.07 18.69
C GLN A 606 2.88 35.69 18.86
N VAL A 607 1.59 35.68 19.17
CA VAL A 607 0.80 34.47 19.40
C VAL A 607 -0.37 34.37 18.41
N LYS A 608 -0.78 33.14 18.09
CA LYS A 608 -1.96 32.89 17.24
C LYS A 608 -3.24 33.43 17.90
N ARG A 609 -4.26 33.77 17.10
CA ARG A 609 -5.55 34.34 17.55
C ARG A 609 -6.17 33.64 18.77
N HIS A 610 -6.19 32.30 18.79
CA HIS A 610 -6.71 31.55 19.95
C HIS A 610 -5.87 31.74 21.22
N ASN A 611 -4.55 31.80 21.12
CA ASN A 611 -3.67 32.04 22.27
C ASN A 611 -3.75 33.49 22.74
N ALA A 612 -3.92 34.45 21.82
CA ALA A 612 -4.16 35.85 22.17
C ALA A 612 -5.47 36.00 22.96
N SER A 613 -6.54 35.35 22.49
CA SER A 613 -7.83 35.33 23.21
C SER A 613 -7.71 34.66 24.57
N MET A 614 -6.95 33.57 24.68
CA MET A 614 -6.68 32.91 25.96
C MET A 614 -5.92 33.81 26.93
N ARG A 615 -4.87 34.50 26.44
CA ARG A 615 -4.09 35.46 27.22
C ARG A 615 -4.95 36.60 27.76
N ALA A 616 -5.77 37.21 26.90
CA ALA A 616 -6.62 38.33 27.29
C ALA A 616 -7.66 37.95 28.37
N ARG A 617 -8.05 36.68 28.45
CA ARG A 617 -9.08 36.19 29.38
C ARG A 617 -8.51 35.45 30.59
N ASN A 618 -7.22 35.12 30.61
CA ASN A 618 -6.60 34.41 31.72
C ASN A 618 -6.39 35.37 32.90
N ARG A 619 -7.21 35.21 33.93
CA ARG A 619 -7.09 35.96 35.20
C ARG A 619 -6.22 35.27 36.26
N VAL A 620 -5.73 34.07 35.96
CA VAL A 620 -4.96 33.26 36.91
C VAL A 620 -3.49 33.71 36.90
N SER A 621 -2.92 33.95 38.08
CA SER A 621 -1.52 34.34 38.24
C SER A 621 -0.57 33.22 37.79
N ILE A 622 0.61 33.60 37.29
CA ILE A 622 1.63 32.62 36.89
C ILE A 622 2.11 31.76 38.06
N THR A 623 2.15 32.32 39.27
CA THR A 623 2.50 31.62 40.51
C THR A 623 1.55 30.44 40.74
N ARG A 624 0.24 30.62 40.49
CA ARG A 624 -0.74 29.53 40.63
C ARG A 624 -0.48 28.35 39.68
N TYR A 625 0.01 28.61 38.47
CA TYR A 625 0.39 27.54 37.54
C TYR A 625 1.61 26.76 38.05
N TRP A 626 2.59 27.43 38.64
CA TRP A 626 3.75 26.79 39.26
C TRP A 626 3.37 26.00 40.52
N THR A 627 2.52 26.54 41.40
CA THR A 627 2.06 25.80 42.59
C THR A 627 1.31 24.53 42.21
N LEU A 628 0.49 24.59 41.16
CA LEU A 628 -0.19 23.40 40.65
C LEU A 628 0.80 22.44 39.98
N TYR A 629 1.81 22.96 39.29
CA TYR A 629 2.86 22.12 38.68
C TYR A 629 3.61 21.34 39.75
N ASP A 630 4.06 21.99 40.81
CA ASP A 630 4.79 21.33 41.90
C ASP A 630 3.89 20.33 42.65
N LYS A 631 2.60 20.64 42.85
CA LYS A 631 1.64 19.71 43.47
C LYS A 631 1.31 18.51 42.57
N MET A 632 1.13 18.74 41.27
CA MET A 632 0.59 17.76 40.35
C MET A 632 1.67 17.01 39.55
N TRP A 633 2.93 17.41 39.58
CA TRP A 633 4.05 16.80 38.84
C TRP A 633 5.25 16.54 39.76
N ASP A 634 5.52 15.27 40.06
CA ASP A 634 6.70 14.83 40.81
C ASP A 634 7.83 14.54 39.83
N MET A 635 8.86 15.39 39.81
CA MET A 635 10.01 15.21 38.92
C MET A 635 10.91 14.07 39.42
N LYS A 636 11.38 13.21 38.51
CA LYS A 636 12.36 12.14 38.82
C LYS A 636 13.62 12.27 37.94
N PRO A 637 14.83 12.44 38.53
CA PRO A 637 15.07 12.65 39.97
C PRO A 637 14.50 13.99 40.45
N ALA A 638 14.29 14.11 41.76
CA ALA A 638 13.77 15.30 42.42
C ALA A 638 14.80 16.45 42.36
N GLY A 639 15.07 16.96 41.16
CA GLY A 639 15.87 18.16 40.96
C GLY A 639 14.97 19.38 41.11
N GLN A 640 15.04 20.05 42.26
CA GLN A 640 14.49 21.39 42.43
C GLN A 640 14.96 22.24 41.24
N VAL A 641 14.01 22.88 40.57
CA VAL A 641 14.30 23.75 39.44
C VAL A 641 15.04 24.98 39.96
N ASN A 642 16.38 24.98 39.94
CA ASN A 642 17.21 26.16 40.13
C ASN A 642 17.12 27.07 38.90
N TYR A 643 15.99 27.76 38.76
CA TYR A 643 16.01 29.07 38.12
C TYR A 643 16.00 30.08 39.25
N ASP A 644 16.91 31.06 39.23
CA ASP A 644 16.91 32.17 40.19
C ASP A 644 15.55 32.87 40.25
N ASP A 645 14.76 32.78 39.16
CA ASP A 645 13.36 33.22 39.12
C ASP A 645 12.54 32.49 38.04
N ARG A 646 11.65 31.58 38.47
CA ARG A 646 10.72 30.82 37.59
C ARG A 646 9.75 31.72 36.83
N VAL A 647 9.41 32.89 37.38
CA VAL A 647 8.51 33.87 36.75
C VAL A 647 9.25 34.58 35.62
N LYS A 648 10.46 35.10 35.85
CA LYS A 648 11.30 35.71 34.81
C LYS A 648 11.52 34.80 33.61
N VAL A 649 11.79 33.51 33.83
CA VAL A 649 12.00 32.54 32.72
C VAL A 649 10.76 32.42 31.82
N CYS A 650 9.57 32.56 32.39
CA CYS A 650 8.31 32.51 31.64
C CYS A 650 7.92 33.86 31.01
N LEU A 651 8.37 34.98 31.55
CA LEU A 651 8.13 36.32 30.99
C LEU A 651 9.12 36.66 29.87
N HIS A 652 10.36 36.19 29.96
CA HIS A 652 11.38 36.44 28.96
C HIS A 652 11.24 35.54 27.73
N HIS A 653 10.94 36.17 26.59
CA HIS A 653 11.10 35.59 25.26
C HIS A 653 12.30 36.28 24.59
N ARG A 654 13.42 35.55 24.39
CA ARG A 654 14.56 36.07 23.61
C ARG A 654 14.07 36.47 22.22
N LYS A 655 14.09 37.77 21.90
CA LYS A 655 13.77 38.26 20.55
C LYS A 655 14.73 37.56 19.58
N LEU A 656 14.19 36.95 18.52
CA LEU A 656 15.03 36.45 17.43
C LEU A 656 15.85 37.64 16.90
N SER A 657 17.15 37.43 16.63
CA SER A 657 17.97 38.44 15.94
C SER A 657 17.24 38.93 14.68
N PRO A 658 17.38 40.21 14.31
CA PRO A 658 16.75 40.79 13.12
C PRO A 658 16.91 39.91 11.86
N LEU A 659 18.10 39.31 11.71
CA LEU A 659 18.46 38.40 10.62
C LEU A 659 17.61 37.12 10.60
N LYS A 660 17.39 36.49 11.77
CA LYS A 660 16.52 35.31 11.90
C LYS A 660 15.04 35.65 11.68
N ARG A 661 14.63 36.90 12.01
CA ARG A 661 13.27 37.41 11.75
C ARG A 661 13.02 37.58 10.25
N ARG A 662 13.94 38.23 9.54
CA ARG A 662 13.86 38.44 8.08
C ARG A 662 13.77 37.12 7.34
N ARG A 663 14.70 36.18 7.60
CA ARG A 663 14.68 34.82 7.02
C ARG A 663 13.37 34.07 7.25
N ARG A 664 12.75 34.19 8.44
CA ARG A 664 11.45 33.55 8.71
C ARG A 664 10.30 34.21 7.99
N HIS A 665 10.32 35.53 7.88
CA HIS A 665 9.33 36.29 7.14
C HIS A 665 9.39 35.92 5.66
N ASP A 666 10.58 35.92 5.07
CA ASP A 666 10.81 35.56 3.67
C ASP A 666 10.34 34.12 3.40
N HIS A 667 10.72 33.16 4.25
CA HIS A 667 10.27 31.77 4.14
C HIS A 667 8.73 31.61 4.23
N TRP A 668 8.07 32.42 5.07
CA TRP A 668 6.62 32.37 5.22
C TRP A 668 5.88 33.03 4.05
N MET A 669 6.42 34.13 3.53
CA MET A 669 5.92 34.80 2.32
C MET A 669 6.04 33.87 1.10
N SER A 670 7.19 33.21 0.90
CA SER A 670 7.36 32.21 -0.17
C SER A 670 6.33 31.08 -0.09
N ARG A 671 6.03 30.58 1.13
CA ARG A 671 4.99 29.54 1.31
C ARG A 671 3.57 30.03 1.00
N ARG A 672 3.26 31.29 1.33
CA ARG A 672 1.95 31.88 1.03
C ARG A 672 1.77 32.13 -0.46
N VAL A 673 2.81 32.60 -1.15
CA VAL A 673 2.81 32.75 -2.61
C VAL A 673 2.63 31.39 -3.27
N ALA A 674 3.36 30.36 -2.83
CA ALA A 674 3.20 28.99 -3.32
C ALA A 674 1.80 28.40 -3.06
N GLN A 675 1.17 28.71 -1.91
CA GLN A 675 -0.20 28.28 -1.63
C GLN A 675 -1.26 29.04 -2.44
N LYS A 676 -1.03 30.32 -2.78
CA LYS A 676 -1.93 31.11 -3.63
C LYS A 676 -1.86 30.72 -5.11
N LEU A 677 -0.73 30.16 -5.57
CA LEU A 677 -0.58 29.64 -6.93
C LEU A 677 -1.35 28.33 -7.15
N ILE A 678 -1.76 27.64 -6.09
CA ILE A 678 -2.66 26.49 -6.18
C ILE A 678 -4.10 27.03 -6.22
N ARG A 679 -4.53 27.46 -7.41
CA ARG A 679 -5.93 27.82 -7.65
C ARG A 679 -6.80 26.55 -7.55
N PRO A 680 -7.86 26.53 -6.73
CA PRO A 680 -8.79 25.42 -6.68
C PRO A 680 -9.62 25.37 -7.97
N ILE A 681 -9.75 24.16 -8.53
CA ILE A 681 -10.65 23.84 -9.65
C ILE A 681 -12.09 23.96 -9.13
N PRO A 682 -13.02 24.61 -9.84
CA PRO A 682 -14.41 24.77 -9.39
C PRO A 682 -15.16 23.44 -9.56
N ASP A 683 -15.79 22.97 -8.48
CA ASP A 683 -16.71 21.83 -8.50
C ASP A 683 -18.06 22.28 -9.09
N GLU A 684 -18.30 21.92 -10.34
CA GLU A 684 -19.57 22.03 -11.04
C GLU A 684 -20.40 20.74 -10.90
N HIS A 685 -21.66 20.91 -10.46
CA HIS A 685 -22.81 20.02 -10.66
C HIS A 685 -22.77 18.62 -9.98
N GLY A 686 -23.86 18.06 -9.48
CA GLY A 686 -25.27 18.41 -9.47
C GLY A 686 -25.98 17.37 -8.62
N ARG A 687 -26.91 17.82 -7.79
CA ARG A 687 -27.78 17.00 -6.93
C ARG A 687 -28.70 16.18 -7.82
N ASN A 688 -28.87 14.89 -7.54
CA ASN A 688 -30.11 14.18 -7.81
C ASN A 688 -30.42 13.26 -6.63
N SER A 689 -31.39 13.68 -5.85
CA SER A 689 -32.15 12.87 -4.90
C SER A 689 -33.11 11.99 -5.69
N VAL A 690 -32.97 10.67 -5.59
CA VAL A 690 -34.09 9.77 -5.87
C VAL A 690 -34.29 8.90 -4.65
N GLN A 691 -35.42 9.17 -4.02
CA GLN A 691 -36.05 8.43 -2.95
C GLN A 691 -36.66 7.19 -3.62
N GLY A 692 -36.19 6.00 -3.27
CA GLY A 692 -36.70 4.73 -3.78
C GLY A 692 -36.59 3.70 -2.68
N ASP A 693 -37.69 3.00 -2.44
CA ASP A 693 -38.01 2.26 -1.24
C ASP A 693 -36.99 1.17 -0.84
N ILE A 694 -36.94 0.96 0.47
CA ILE A 694 -36.11 0.00 1.19
C ILE A 694 -36.42 -1.41 0.68
N VAL A 695 -35.61 -1.91 -0.26
CA VAL A 695 -35.51 -3.35 -0.52
C VAL A 695 -34.14 -3.81 -0.01
N GLY A 696 -34.19 -4.59 1.06
CA GLY A 696 -33.02 -5.11 1.76
C GLY A 696 -32.16 -6.00 0.87
N TYR A 697 -30.85 -5.89 1.10
CA TYR A 697 -29.77 -6.78 0.67
C TYR A 697 -30.18 -8.25 0.47
N ARG A 698 -29.97 -8.79 -0.73
CA ARG A 698 -29.99 -10.24 -1.03
C ARG A 698 -28.56 -10.79 -0.91
N ASP A 699 -28.27 -11.51 0.17
CA ASP A 699 -26.97 -12.17 0.39
C ASP A 699 -26.85 -13.42 -0.50
N ILE A 700 -26.27 -13.31 -1.70
CA ILE A 700 -26.02 -14.49 -2.55
C ILE A 700 -25.08 -15.50 -1.84
N PHE A 701 -24.25 -15.03 -0.91
CA PHE A 701 -23.30 -15.91 -0.23
C PHE A 701 -23.90 -16.67 0.95
N ASN A 702 -25.06 -16.25 1.49
CA ASN A 702 -25.74 -16.89 2.65
C ASN A 702 -27.28 -16.70 2.64
N ALA A 703 -27.95 -16.93 1.52
CA ALA A 703 -29.41 -16.81 1.44
C ALA A 703 -30.12 -17.83 2.34
N SER A 704 -31.10 -17.39 3.12
CA SER A 704 -32.04 -18.27 3.82
C SER A 704 -33.24 -18.62 2.92
N TRP A 705 -33.96 -19.70 3.23
CA TRP A 705 -35.09 -20.17 2.41
C TRP A 705 -36.25 -19.16 2.35
N GLU A 706 -36.38 -18.29 3.35
CA GLU A 706 -37.38 -17.20 3.40
C GLU A 706 -37.03 -16.03 2.45
N ASP A 707 -35.75 -15.87 2.10
CA ASP A 707 -35.30 -14.83 1.16
C ASP A 707 -35.73 -15.12 -0.30
N TYR A 708 -36.10 -16.37 -0.60
CA TYR A 708 -36.55 -16.78 -1.95
C TYR A 708 -38.04 -16.53 -2.21
N GLN A 709 -38.88 -16.38 -1.18
CA GLN A 709 -40.33 -16.16 -1.35
C GLN A 709 -40.71 -14.69 -1.58
N LYS A 710 -39.81 -13.73 -1.38
CA LYS A 710 -40.03 -12.29 -1.55
C LYS A 710 -39.27 -11.75 -2.76
#